data_AF-A0A972HZ44-F1
#
_entry.id   AF-A0A972HZ44-F1
#
_cell.length_a   1.000
_cell.length_b   1.000
_cell.length_c   1.000
_cell.angle_alpha   90.00
_cell.angle_beta   90.00
_cell.angle_gamma   90.00
#
_symmetry.space_group_name_H-M   'P 1'
#
loop_
_entity.id
_entity.type
_entity.pdbx_description
1 polymer ?
#
loop_
_entity_poly.entity_id
_entity_poly.type
_entity_poly.pdbx_seq_one_letter_code
_entity_poly.pdbx_strand_id
1 'polypeptide(L)'
;MLAILYLLTGWLTGYRLIRKFLPQLFKVGNRKSLYDDKIPLEHWMVTLPASFLIGTLVITWVTYLAAYCFRNTATPLSYGNLVSLSVFLAVNLYLIVPKGRAYFAKLKSIGLSGAAEFYRTHRRETLFILIVLLVSSFMMFYTFHINNGRIYVGLSVFSDFGPHLAVIRSFSHGMNFPTEYPHFANGQARYHFLFQFLSGNLEYLGLPIDWAFNLPSIISLTVFMMLLYALAVILTGKPGVGFLSVILFFFRSSMAFFTYWSELRRTPGDNIFARILRTDIFIGKTLHEDWGLWAQNVYVNQRHFAFALGIMLIIIIVLLPLFKKMLHALREKSATTGSVDDLLQEFMLRSDAWLPADIGRSVVIGVLLGLLSFWNGAVVVAALLILFGLAVFSKHRLEFANIALIAIAVSYLETLFFIGPGSSALQPQIMIGFLAAQKDGAGILRFYLELLGLLPLVLLTAFCFAPGGGRWLFIPFLLPLIFATTVQLTPDIAMNHKFIIISVLLLNIFAADFIHRLFKINPGSFKFNKGKNQADSEPALETASTGEPVCGETASDGTDPFASGLRFIGKISLAALNKFESFWNLTLTQAIIRAVLRYAAFIILMAMTITGVVDFITLINKNLPQKAIVLEVDDPVTQWVEENTRPDDLFLTDAYCIHPILMAGRKIFYGWPYFAWSAGYDVDGRNVITSNIYGGYDLQIVKELLEENQIRYVVIEDGNRQSYEYRLNEDLFRDNFTLVYQNEERRIDIYKVD
;
A
#
# COMPACT_ATOMS: atom_id res chain seq x y z
N MET A 1 17.97 -13.38 -20.60
CA MET A 1 18.85 -12.35 -19.98
C MET A 1 18.37 -10.91 -20.21
N LEU A 2 17.60 -10.60 -21.26
CA LEU A 2 17.13 -9.24 -21.56
C LEU A 2 16.17 -8.67 -20.50
N ALA A 3 15.31 -9.48 -19.88
CA ALA A 3 14.41 -9.04 -18.82
C ALA A 3 15.14 -8.44 -17.59
N ILE A 4 16.26 -9.07 -17.19
CA ILE A 4 17.09 -8.55 -16.08
C ILE A 4 17.78 -7.25 -16.50
N LEU A 5 18.28 -7.17 -17.75
CA LEU A 5 18.85 -5.94 -18.30
C LEU A 5 17.81 -4.80 -18.32
N TYR A 6 16.56 -5.11 -18.65
CA TYR A 6 15.45 -4.16 -18.64
C TYR A 6 15.22 -3.56 -17.25
N LEU A 7 15.10 -4.41 -16.22
CA LEU A 7 14.94 -3.95 -14.84
C LEU A 7 16.14 -3.15 -14.34
N LEU A 8 17.37 -3.59 -14.63
CA LEU A 8 18.60 -2.89 -14.25
C LEU A 8 18.70 -1.52 -14.93
N THR A 9 18.34 -1.45 -16.22
CA THR A 9 18.31 -0.20 -16.98
C THR A 9 17.28 0.76 -16.41
N GLY A 10 16.08 0.27 -16.07
CA GLY A 10 15.06 1.03 -15.36
C GLY A 10 15.59 1.57 -14.02
N TRP A 11 16.17 0.71 -13.19
CA TRP A 11 16.69 1.10 -11.88
C TRP A 11 17.79 2.16 -11.96
N LEU A 12 18.77 1.98 -12.85
CA LEU A 12 19.84 2.97 -13.07
C LEU A 12 19.27 4.30 -13.55
N THR A 13 18.31 4.27 -14.47
CA THR A 13 17.59 5.47 -14.93
C THR A 13 16.90 6.15 -13.77
N GLY A 14 16.17 5.40 -12.94
CA GLY A 14 15.49 5.94 -11.77
C GLY A 14 16.45 6.63 -10.80
N TYR A 15 17.65 6.06 -10.56
CA TYR A 15 18.70 6.71 -9.76
C TYR A 15 19.10 8.07 -10.33
N ARG A 16 19.22 8.18 -11.66
CA ARG A 16 19.53 9.46 -12.34
C ARG A 16 18.39 10.45 -12.23
N LEU A 17 17.15 10.01 -12.44
CA LEU A 17 15.96 10.83 -12.32
C LEU A 17 15.83 11.41 -10.92
N ILE A 18 15.93 10.59 -9.87
CA ILE A 18 15.84 11.09 -8.49
C ILE A 18 16.98 12.03 -8.14
N ARG A 19 18.19 11.81 -8.67
CA ARG A 19 19.34 12.67 -8.39
C ARG A 19 19.19 14.05 -9.04
N LYS A 20 18.59 14.11 -10.23
CA LYS A 20 18.35 15.36 -10.97
C LYS A 20 17.14 16.11 -10.45
N PHE A 21 16.01 15.42 -10.28
CA PHE A 21 14.72 16.05 -10.04
C PHE A 21 14.25 15.98 -8.58
N LEU A 22 14.76 15.04 -7.79
CA LEU A 22 14.41 14.88 -6.37
C LEU A 22 15.66 14.83 -5.45
N PRO A 23 16.63 15.77 -5.58
CA PRO A 23 17.89 15.74 -4.84
C PRO A 23 17.72 15.76 -3.31
N GLN A 24 16.56 16.20 -2.81
CA GLN A 24 16.16 16.14 -1.41
C GLN A 24 16.24 14.74 -0.80
N LEU A 25 16.02 13.68 -1.59
CA LEU A 25 16.09 12.29 -1.11
C LEU A 25 17.51 11.91 -0.66
N PHE A 26 18.54 12.55 -1.23
CA PHE A 26 19.94 12.34 -0.85
C PHE A 26 20.35 13.09 0.43
N LYS A 27 19.49 13.98 0.94
CA LYS A 27 19.77 14.83 2.10
C LYS A 27 18.98 14.42 3.35
N VAL A 28 18.37 13.23 3.35
CA VAL A 28 17.49 12.77 4.43
C VAL A 28 18.23 12.67 5.77
N GLY A 29 19.40 12.04 5.82
CA GLY A 29 20.19 11.88 7.05
C GLY A 29 20.76 13.18 7.63
N ASN A 30 20.85 14.24 6.81
CA ASN A 30 21.36 15.55 7.23
C ASN A 30 20.29 16.43 7.89
N ARG A 31 19.04 15.94 7.97
CA ARG A 31 17.90 16.67 8.53
C ARG A 31 17.62 16.21 9.95
N LYS A 32 16.87 17.04 10.68
CA LYS A 32 16.26 16.66 11.96
C LYS A 32 14.88 16.06 11.73
N SER A 33 14.48 15.12 12.58
CA SER A 33 13.17 14.45 12.56
C SER A 33 12.02 15.42 12.85
N LEU A 34 10.76 14.99 12.74
CA LEU A 34 9.61 15.83 13.12
C LEU A 34 9.66 16.28 14.59
N TYR A 35 10.34 15.51 15.45
CA TYR A 35 10.54 15.79 16.87
C TYR A 35 11.90 16.43 17.18
N ASP A 36 12.59 16.92 16.15
CA ASP A 36 13.89 17.59 16.22
C ASP A 36 15.08 16.73 16.68
N ASP A 37 14.91 15.41 16.67
CA ASP A 37 15.98 14.43 16.88
C ASP A 37 16.88 14.31 15.62
N LYS A 38 18.15 13.93 15.79
CA LYS A 38 19.02 13.56 14.67
C LYS A 38 18.45 12.31 13.99
N ILE A 39 18.39 12.29 12.66
CA ILE A 39 17.95 11.12 11.89
C ILE A 39 19.16 10.19 11.70
N PRO A 40 19.20 9.00 12.33
CA PRO A 40 20.31 8.05 12.19
C PRO A 40 20.05 7.12 11.00
N LEU A 41 19.71 7.69 9.84
CA LEU A 41 19.37 6.96 8.62
C LEU A 41 20.20 7.50 7.46
N GLU A 42 20.96 6.62 6.83
CA GLU A 42 21.67 6.95 5.60
C GLU A 42 20.70 7.06 4.43
N HIS A 43 21.00 7.94 3.47
CA HIS A 43 20.10 8.25 2.38
C HIS A 43 19.80 7.03 1.48
N TRP A 44 20.68 6.02 1.44
CA TRP A 44 20.51 4.84 0.59
C TRP A 44 19.26 4.03 0.94
N MET A 45 18.81 4.07 2.20
CA MET A 45 17.55 3.45 2.64
C MET A 45 16.30 4.07 1.99
N VAL A 46 16.43 5.25 1.36
CA VAL A 46 15.36 5.92 0.62
C VAL A 46 15.69 6.00 -0.87
N THR A 47 16.94 6.30 -1.23
CA THR A 47 17.32 6.49 -2.64
C THR A 47 17.35 5.17 -3.40
N LEU A 48 17.78 4.06 -2.78
CA LEU A 48 17.76 2.74 -3.43
C LEU A 48 16.32 2.31 -3.81
N PRO A 49 15.35 2.29 -2.87
CA PRO A 49 13.97 1.93 -3.19
C PRO A 49 13.32 2.93 -4.15
N ALA A 50 13.55 4.24 -3.98
CA ALA A 50 13.02 5.25 -4.89
C ALA A 50 13.54 5.13 -6.33
N SER A 51 14.80 4.75 -6.49
CA SER A 51 15.40 4.53 -7.82
C SER A 51 14.73 3.36 -8.53
N PHE A 52 14.45 2.25 -7.83
CA PHE A 52 13.79 1.10 -8.44
C PHE A 52 12.36 1.46 -8.85
N LEU A 53 11.57 2.02 -7.94
CA LEU A 53 10.15 2.28 -8.19
C LEU A 53 9.95 3.33 -9.30
N ILE A 54 10.63 4.48 -9.22
CA ILE A 54 10.50 5.55 -10.24
C ILE A 54 11.07 5.10 -11.59
N GLY A 55 12.20 4.38 -11.56
CA GLY A 55 12.84 3.85 -12.76
C GLY A 55 11.95 2.85 -13.51
N THR A 56 11.42 1.87 -12.78
CA THR A 56 10.52 0.83 -13.31
C THR A 56 9.20 1.42 -13.80
N LEU A 57 8.63 2.41 -13.09
CA LEU A 57 7.42 3.10 -13.53
C LEU A 57 7.62 3.76 -14.90
N VAL A 58 8.70 4.55 -15.03
CA VAL A 58 8.97 5.34 -16.25
C VAL A 58 9.32 4.44 -17.43
N ILE A 59 10.19 3.43 -17.25
CA ILE A 59 10.56 2.54 -18.36
C ILE A 59 9.36 1.73 -18.87
N THR A 60 8.51 1.24 -17.96
CA THR A 60 7.29 0.49 -18.32
C THR A 60 6.33 1.35 -19.14
N TRP A 61 6.09 2.60 -18.75
CA TRP A 61 5.26 3.51 -19.53
C TRP A 61 5.82 3.78 -20.93
N VAL A 62 7.12 4.02 -21.05
CA VAL A 62 7.74 4.25 -22.36
C VAL A 62 7.67 3.00 -23.23
N THR A 63 7.93 1.81 -22.67
CA THR A 63 7.79 0.54 -23.40
C THR A 63 6.35 0.34 -23.88
N TYR A 64 5.37 0.59 -23.02
CA TYR A 64 3.95 0.45 -23.35
C TYR A 64 3.53 1.39 -24.48
N LEU A 65 3.83 2.70 -24.35
CA LEU A 65 3.47 3.70 -25.35
C LEU A 65 4.17 3.46 -26.67
N ALA A 66 5.45 3.04 -26.64
CA ALA A 66 6.17 2.66 -27.84
C ALA A 66 5.53 1.43 -28.51
N ALA A 67 5.24 0.36 -27.75
CA ALA A 67 4.54 -0.81 -28.30
C ALA A 67 3.18 -0.43 -28.91
N TYR A 68 2.42 0.43 -28.25
CA TYR A 68 1.15 0.95 -28.76
C TYR A 68 1.30 1.70 -30.10
N CYS A 69 2.36 2.51 -30.27
CA CYS A 69 2.65 3.18 -31.54
C CYS A 69 2.96 2.17 -32.67
N PHE A 70 3.53 1.01 -32.33
CA PHE A 70 3.83 -0.07 -33.28
C PHE A 70 2.76 -1.19 -33.28
N ARG A 71 1.55 -0.94 -32.79
CA ARG A 71 0.48 -1.95 -32.65
C ARG A 71 0.07 -2.64 -33.96
N ASN A 72 0.24 -1.97 -35.10
CA ASN A 72 -0.08 -2.53 -36.42
C ASN A 72 1.06 -3.41 -36.99
N THR A 73 2.12 -3.63 -36.23
CA THR A 73 3.21 -4.56 -36.60
C THR A 73 2.94 -5.94 -36.02
N ALA A 74 3.59 -6.98 -36.58
CA ALA A 74 3.47 -8.34 -36.06
C ALA A 74 4.06 -8.52 -34.64
N THR A 75 4.97 -7.64 -34.21
CA THR A 75 5.66 -7.76 -32.91
C THR A 75 5.78 -6.41 -32.18
N PRO A 76 4.65 -5.78 -31.76
CA PRO A 76 4.67 -4.45 -31.15
C PRO A 76 5.57 -4.34 -29.92
N LEU A 77 5.60 -5.37 -29.07
CA LEU A 77 6.47 -5.44 -27.89
C LEU A 77 7.96 -5.44 -28.22
N SER A 78 8.37 -6.07 -29.34
CA SER A 78 9.78 -6.02 -29.76
C SER A 78 10.21 -4.58 -30.03
N TYR A 79 9.41 -3.81 -30.76
CA TYR A 79 9.67 -2.39 -31.00
C TYR A 79 9.59 -1.56 -29.73
N GLY A 80 8.61 -1.83 -28.86
CA GLY A 80 8.48 -1.18 -27.56
C GLY A 80 9.74 -1.31 -26.70
N ASN A 81 10.27 -2.53 -26.60
CA ASN A 81 11.51 -2.81 -25.87
C ASN A 81 12.74 -2.23 -26.56
N LEU A 82 12.82 -2.29 -27.89
CA LEU A 82 13.92 -1.69 -28.64
C LEU A 82 14.01 -0.19 -28.37
N VAL A 83 12.89 0.53 -28.46
CA VAL A 83 12.83 1.97 -28.19
C VAL A 83 13.20 2.28 -26.75
N SER A 84 12.55 1.63 -25.78
CA SER A 84 12.77 1.94 -24.36
C SER A 84 14.19 1.62 -23.92
N LEU A 85 14.71 0.43 -24.25
CA LEU A 85 16.10 0.06 -23.91
C LEU A 85 17.10 0.98 -24.60
N SER A 86 16.92 1.31 -25.88
CA SER A 86 17.85 2.20 -26.60
C SER A 86 17.90 3.59 -25.97
N VAL A 87 16.74 4.19 -25.69
CA VAL A 87 16.64 5.52 -25.07
C VAL A 87 17.28 5.52 -23.69
N PHE A 88 16.92 4.57 -22.82
CA PHE A 88 17.40 4.59 -21.44
C PHE A 88 18.85 4.11 -21.31
N LEU A 89 19.33 3.18 -22.13
CA LEU A 89 20.75 2.84 -22.19
C LEU A 89 21.56 4.05 -22.68
N ALA A 90 21.11 4.77 -23.72
CA ALA A 90 21.78 5.97 -24.19
C ALA A 90 21.83 7.07 -23.11
N VAL A 91 20.72 7.32 -22.40
CA VAL A 91 20.67 8.26 -21.27
C VAL A 91 21.63 7.84 -20.16
N ASN A 92 21.68 6.56 -19.80
CA ASN A 92 22.59 6.07 -18.77
C ASN A 92 24.06 6.16 -19.21
N LEU A 93 24.38 5.81 -20.46
CA LEU A 93 25.72 5.87 -21.02
C LEU A 93 26.22 7.31 -21.13
N TYR A 94 25.42 8.23 -21.68
CA TYR A 94 25.76 9.66 -21.78
C TYR A 94 26.15 10.25 -20.41
N LEU A 95 25.49 9.81 -19.34
CA LEU A 95 25.76 10.27 -17.98
C LEU A 95 26.92 9.54 -17.27
N ILE A 96 27.35 8.39 -17.79
CA ILE A 96 28.50 7.62 -17.28
C ILE A 96 29.80 8.01 -17.99
N VAL A 97 29.77 8.19 -19.31
CA VAL A 97 30.96 8.41 -20.17
C VAL A 97 31.90 9.51 -19.65
N PRO A 98 31.43 10.69 -19.20
CA PRO A 98 32.33 11.74 -18.68
C PRO A 98 33.05 11.36 -17.38
N LYS A 99 32.54 10.39 -16.61
CA LYS A 99 33.08 9.94 -15.31
C LYS A 99 33.43 8.45 -15.30
N GLY A 100 33.48 7.82 -16.47
CA GLY A 100 33.53 6.36 -16.62
C GLY A 100 34.74 5.73 -15.94
N ARG A 101 35.95 6.31 -16.14
CA ARG A 101 37.18 5.82 -15.49
C ARG A 101 37.09 5.86 -13.95
N ALA A 102 36.57 6.95 -13.39
CA ALA A 102 36.40 7.07 -11.94
C ALA A 102 35.33 6.11 -11.39
N TYR A 103 34.25 5.88 -12.16
CA TYR A 103 33.19 4.93 -11.80
C TYR A 103 33.69 3.48 -11.81
N PHE A 104 34.37 3.06 -12.88
CA PHE A 104 34.93 1.71 -12.99
C PHE A 104 36.06 1.46 -11.98
N ALA A 105 36.90 2.47 -11.70
CA ALA A 105 37.90 2.38 -10.64
C ALA A 105 37.23 2.19 -9.26
N LYS A 106 36.14 2.92 -8.98
CA LYS A 106 35.38 2.78 -7.74
C LYS A 106 34.69 1.41 -7.65
N LEU A 107 34.12 0.90 -8.74
CA LEU A 107 33.48 -0.42 -8.78
C LEU A 107 34.51 -1.53 -8.53
N LYS A 108 35.70 -1.46 -9.17
CA LYS A 108 36.82 -2.37 -8.91
C LYS A 108 37.36 -2.27 -7.48
N SER A 109 37.24 -1.11 -6.84
CA SER A 109 37.66 -0.90 -5.45
C SER A 109 36.68 -1.47 -4.41
N ILE A 110 35.46 -1.87 -4.81
CA ILE A 110 34.51 -2.57 -3.93
C ILE A 110 34.98 -4.03 -3.83
N GLY A 111 35.96 -4.28 -2.96
CA GLY A 111 36.38 -5.61 -2.56
C GLY A 111 35.54 -6.16 -1.40
N LEU A 112 35.79 -7.42 -1.00
CA LEU A 112 35.15 -8.05 0.16
C LEU A 112 35.29 -7.21 1.44
N SER A 113 36.42 -6.52 1.62
CA SER A 113 36.66 -5.63 2.78
C SER A 113 35.69 -4.45 2.83
N GLY A 114 35.34 -3.86 1.69
CA GLY A 114 34.36 -2.78 1.60
C GLY A 114 32.93 -3.25 1.89
N ALA A 115 32.58 -4.45 1.44
CA ALA A 115 31.29 -5.08 1.76
C ALA A 115 31.18 -5.42 3.26
N ALA A 116 32.25 -5.96 3.85
CA ALA A 116 32.33 -6.26 5.28
C ALA A 116 32.21 -4.99 6.14
N GLU A 117 32.88 -3.89 5.74
CA GLU A 117 32.76 -2.62 6.45
C GLU A 117 31.36 -2.03 6.32
N PHE A 118 30.78 -2.04 5.12
CA PHE A 118 29.40 -1.59 4.91
C PHE A 118 28.42 -2.36 5.80
N TYR A 119 28.55 -3.69 5.86
CA TYR A 119 27.74 -4.54 6.72
C TYR A 119 27.94 -4.19 8.19
N ARG A 120 29.18 -4.00 8.65
CA ARG A 120 29.50 -3.66 10.04
C ARG A 120 28.86 -2.33 10.45
N THR A 121 28.94 -1.32 9.58
CA THR A 121 28.36 0.02 9.81
C THR A 121 26.83 -0.01 9.77
N HIS A 122 26.23 -0.79 8.86
CA HIS A 122 24.78 -0.81 8.60
C HIS A 122 24.14 -2.15 8.97
N ARG A 123 24.65 -2.83 10.00
CA ARG A 123 24.24 -4.20 10.35
C ARG A 123 22.74 -4.33 10.59
N ARG A 124 22.13 -3.29 11.16
CA ARG A 124 20.73 -3.29 11.57
C ARG A 124 19.82 -3.19 10.35
N GLU A 125 20.10 -2.23 9.47
CA GLU A 125 19.38 -2.00 8.23
C GLU A 125 19.60 -3.15 7.24
N THR A 126 20.81 -3.72 7.20
CA THR A 126 21.10 -4.88 6.35
C THR A 126 20.34 -6.11 6.82
N LEU A 127 20.35 -6.42 8.13
CA LEU A 127 19.57 -7.52 8.69
C LEU A 127 18.06 -7.34 8.46
N PHE A 128 17.56 -6.11 8.65
CA PHE A 128 16.18 -5.75 8.35
C PHE A 128 15.81 -6.10 6.90
N ILE A 129 16.60 -5.63 5.93
CA ILE A 129 16.35 -5.87 4.51
C ILE A 129 16.42 -7.36 4.18
N LEU A 130 17.38 -8.10 4.73
CA LEU A 130 17.50 -9.54 4.51
C LEU A 130 16.25 -10.30 5.00
N ILE A 131 15.74 -9.95 6.19
CA ILE A 131 14.52 -10.56 6.74
C ILE A 131 13.32 -10.23 5.85
N VAL A 132 13.13 -8.95 5.51
CA VAL A 132 12.03 -8.52 4.64
C VAL A 132 12.10 -9.18 3.27
N LEU A 133 13.29 -9.27 2.68
CA LEU A 133 13.50 -9.91 1.39
C LEU A 133 13.19 -11.41 1.47
N LEU A 134 13.63 -12.10 2.53
CA LEU A 134 13.34 -13.51 2.75
C LEU A 134 11.83 -13.76 2.89
N VAL A 135 11.15 -12.97 3.72
CA VAL A 135 9.69 -13.08 3.93
C VAL A 135 8.93 -12.78 2.64
N SER A 136 9.32 -11.71 1.91
CA SER A 136 8.71 -11.35 0.63
C SER A 136 8.93 -12.47 -0.41
N SER A 137 10.14 -13.02 -0.49
CA SER A 137 10.46 -14.13 -1.41
C SER A 137 9.65 -15.38 -1.08
N PHE A 138 9.60 -15.75 0.20
CA PHE A 138 8.78 -16.85 0.68
C PHE A 138 7.33 -16.67 0.25
N MET A 139 6.69 -15.54 0.58
CA MET A 139 5.29 -15.31 0.26
C MET A 139 4.97 -15.38 -1.24
N MET A 140 5.83 -14.82 -2.10
CA MET A 140 5.58 -14.79 -3.54
C MET A 140 5.76 -16.15 -4.20
N PHE A 141 6.83 -16.88 -3.88
CA PHE A 141 7.06 -18.22 -4.44
C PHE A 141 6.16 -19.29 -3.82
N TYR A 142 5.78 -19.13 -2.55
CA TYR A 142 4.87 -20.07 -1.89
C TYR A 142 3.47 -20.03 -2.51
N THR A 143 3.03 -18.86 -2.98
CA THR A 143 1.69 -18.68 -3.58
C THR A 143 1.67 -18.89 -5.09
N PHE A 144 2.80 -18.76 -5.78
CA PHE A 144 2.90 -18.95 -7.23
C PHE A 144 4.29 -19.40 -7.65
N HIS A 145 4.40 -20.59 -8.21
CA HIS A 145 5.67 -21.13 -8.71
C HIS A 145 5.44 -22.19 -9.79
N ILE A 146 6.48 -22.45 -10.57
CA ILE A 146 6.52 -23.58 -11.51
C ILE A 146 7.40 -24.69 -10.93
N ASN A 147 6.92 -25.92 -10.99
CA ASN A 147 7.70 -27.11 -10.63
C ASN A 147 7.33 -28.27 -11.55
N ASN A 148 8.32 -28.96 -12.10
CA ASN A 148 8.16 -30.13 -12.98
C ASN A 148 7.13 -29.95 -14.11
N GLY A 149 7.20 -28.83 -14.85
CA GLY A 149 6.29 -28.56 -15.97
C GLY A 149 4.86 -28.19 -15.58
N ARG A 150 4.60 -27.93 -14.29
CA ARG A 150 3.29 -27.53 -13.77
C ARG A 150 3.35 -26.19 -13.07
N ILE A 151 2.33 -25.37 -13.30
CA ILE A 151 2.13 -24.07 -12.65
C ILE A 151 1.26 -24.30 -11.43
N TYR A 152 1.75 -23.91 -10.25
CA TYR A 152 1.02 -23.98 -8.99
C TYR A 152 0.52 -22.58 -8.63
N VAL A 153 -0.80 -22.42 -8.56
CA VAL A 153 -1.47 -21.21 -8.10
C VAL A 153 -2.14 -21.48 -6.76
N GLY A 154 -1.71 -20.79 -5.71
CA GLY A 154 -2.23 -20.99 -4.36
C GLY A 154 -3.72 -20.66 -4.24
N LEU A 155 -4.45 -21.42 -3.42
CA LEU A 155 -5.89 -21.24 -3.23
C LEU A 155 -6.26 -19.89 -2.63
N SER A 156 -5.34 -19.20 -1.96
CA SER A 156 -5.63 -17.84 -1.46
C SER A 156 -5.61 -16.77 -2.56
N VAL A 157 -4.91 -17.06 -3.67
CA VAL A 157 -4.65 -16.10 -4.75
C VAL A 157 -5.37 -16.43 -6.06
N PHE A 158 -5.90 -17.64 -6.21
CA PHE A 158 -6.40 -18.16 -7.49
C PHE A 158 -7.43 -17.23 -8.16
N SER A 159 -8.35 -16.65 -7.37
CA SER A 159 -9.41 -15.80 -7.91
C SER A 159 -8.84 -14.56 -8.58
N ASP A 160 -7.93 -13.85 -7.90
CA ASP A 160 -7.29 -12.65 -8.46
C ASP A 160 -6.27 -13.00 -9.55
N PHE A 161 -5.69 -14.21 -9.49
CA PHE A 161 -4.72 -14.69 -10.46
C PHE A 161 -5.35 -15.11 -11.78
N GLY A 162 -6.61 -15.54 -11.80
CA GLY A 162 -7.36 -15.75 -13.04
C GLY A 162 -7.19 -14.59 -14.03
N PRO A 163 -7.67 -13.39 -13.69
CA PRO A 163 -7.51 -12.23 -14.55
C PRO A 163 -6.08 -11.70 -14.61
N HIS A 164 -5.28 -11.79 -13.55
CA HIS A 164 -3.89 -11.30 -13.62
C HIS A 164 -3.03 -12.10 -14.60
N LEU A 165 -3.10 -13.43 -14.58
CA LEU A 165 -2.34 -14.29 -15.49
C LEU A 165 -2.82 -14.13 -16.92
N ALA A 166 -4.13 -14.01 -17.14
CA ALA A 166 -4.70 -13.73 -18.45
C ALA A 166 -4.19 -12.40 -19.03
N VAL A 167 -4.18 -11.32 -18.24
CA VAL A 167 -3.62 -10.02 -18.67
C VAL A 167 -2.13 -10.15 -18.98
N ILE A 168 -1.35 -10.80 -18.12
CA ILE A 168 0.08 -11.05 -18.37
C ILE A 168 0.28 -11.76 -19.71
N ARG A 169 -0.41 -12.88 -19.94
CA ARG A 169 -0.31 -13.71 -21.15
C ARG A 169 -0.80 -13.00 -22.40
N SER A 170 -1.83 -12.17 -22.30
CA SER A 170 -2.30 -11.35 -23.43
C SER A 170 -1.25 -10.39 -23.98
N PHE A 171 -0.23 -10.05 -23.18
CA PHE A 171 0.92 -9.28 -23.65
C PHE A 171 2.07 -10.19 -24.10
N SER A 172 2.43 -11.21 -23.31
CA SER A 172 3.62 -12.03 -23.61
C SER A 172 3.42 -12.99 -24.77
N HIS A 173 2.22 -13.58 -24.92
CA HIS A 173 1.86 -14.55 -25.96
C HIS A 173 0.76 -14.04 -26.89
N GLY A 174 0.07 -12.94 -26.53
CA GLY A 174 -0.96 -12.29 -27.35
C GLY A 174 -0.51 -10.96 -27.98
N MET A 175 -1.47 -10.22 -28.56
CA MET A 175 -1.27 -8.85 -29.05
C MET A 175 -2.31 -7.89 -28.46
N ASN A 176 -2.16 -7.54 -27.19
CA ASN A 176 -3.14 -6.70 -26.47
C ASN A 176 -2.87 -5.18 -26.61
N PHE A 177 -2.81 -4.67 -27.85
CA PHE A 177 -2.69 -3.24 -28.19
C PHE A 177 -3.70 -2.83 -29.29
N PRO A 178 -4.68 -1.94 -29.04
CA PRO A 178 -5.02 -1.31 -27.76
C PRO A 178 -5.31 -2.35 -26.67
N THR A 179 -5.11 -1.95 -25.41
CA THR A 179 -5.29 -2.89 -24.30
C THR A 179 -6.77 -3.07 -23.97
N GLU A 180 -7.15 -4.32 -23.87
CA GLU A 180 -8.47 -4.79 -23.47
C GLU A 180 -8.37 -5.71 -22.26
N TYR A 181 -9.49 -5.90 -21.56
CA TYR A 181 -9.58 -6.88 -20.50
C TYR A 181 -9.83 -8.28 -21.06
N PRO A 182 -8.90 -9.26 -20.91
CA PRO A 182 -8.98 -10.54 -21.64
C PRO A 182 -10.20 -11.41 -21.30
N HIS A 183 -10.72 -11.33 -20.07
CA HIS A 183 -11.94 -12.04 -19.66
C HIS A 183 -13.23 -11.41 -20.20
N PHE A 184 -13.15 -10.20 -20.76
CA PHE A 184 -14.31 -9.45 -21.21
C PHE A 184 -13.92 -8.45 -22.30
N ALA A 185 -13.39 -8.97 -23.40
CA ALA A 185 -12.84 -8.13 -24.47
C ALA A 185 -13.94 -7.29 -25.14
N ASN A 186 -13.84 -5.97 -25.06
CA ASN A 186 -14.81 -5.01 -25.59
C ASN A 186 -14.17 -3.75 -26.17
N GLY A 187 -12.85 -3.78 -26.41
CA GLY A 187 -12.08 -2.60 -26.84
C GLY A 187 -11.66 -1.65 -25.71
N GLN A 188 -11.95 -1.94 -24.44
CA GLN A 188 -11.62 -1.07 -23.31
C GLN A 188 -10.89 -1.82 -22.19
N ALA A 189 -10.08 -1.09 -21.42
CA ALA A 189 -9.46 -1.56 -20.19
C ALA A 189 -9.94 -0.71 -19.00
N ARG A 190 -11.01 -1.16 -18.32
CA ARG A 190 -11.60 -0.45 -17.16
C ARG A 190 -10.87 -0.69 -15.84
N TYR A 191 -9.87 -1.57 -15.82
CA TYR A 191 -9.11 -1.93 -14.63
C TYR A 191 -7.61 -1.70 -14.82
N HIS A 192 -6.86 -1.54 -13.72
CA HIS A 192 -5.42 -1.35 -13.78
C HIS A 192 -4.72 -2.61 -14.32
N PHE A 193 -3.75 -2.42 -15.21
CA PHE A 193 -3.06 -3.53 -15.89
C PHE A 193 -1.56 -3.31 -16.03
N LEU A 194 -1.01 -2.13 -15.73
CA LEU A 194 0.37 -1.80 -16.09
C LEU A 194 1.44 -2.62 -15.35
N PHE A 195 1.12 -3.09 -14.14
CA PHE A 195 2.00 -4.02 -13.42
C PHE A 195 1.99 -5.42 -14.05
N GLN A 196 0.83 -5.87 -14.52
CA GLN A 196 0.67 -7.11 -15.28
C GLN A 196 1.35 -6.97 -16.66
N PHE A 197 1.24 -5.81 -17.31
CA PHE A 197 2.01 -5.49 -18.52
C PHE A 197 3.52 -5.55 -18.27
N LEU A 198 4.03 -4.97 -17.17
CA LEU A 198 5.45 -5.12 -16.79
C LEU A 198 5.81 -6.62 -16.71
N SER A 199 4.98 -7.41 -16.05
CA SER A 199 5.24 -8.86 -15.89
C SER A 199 5.19 -9.60 -17.23
N GLY A 200 4.20 -9.32 -18.08
CA GLY A 200 4.11 -9.87 -19.44
C GLY A 200 5.29 -9.44 -20.32
N ASN A 201 5.77 -8.21 -20.18
CA ASN A 201 6.96 -7.75 -20.88
C ASN A 201 8.23 -8.47 -20.40
N LEU A 202 8.35 -8.72 -19.09
CA LEU A 202 9.47 -9.49 -18.54
C LEU A 202 9.45 -10.95 -19.01
N GLU A 203 8.26 -11.54 -19.12
CA GLU A 203 8.09 -12.87 -19.69
C GLU A 203 8.49 -12.88 -21.17
N TYR A 204 7.98 -11.92 -21.96
CA TYR A 204 8.35 -11.74 -23.37
C TYR A 204 9.86 -11.61 -23.58
N LEU A 205 10.57 -10.97 -22.64
CA LEU A 205 12.04 -10.84 -22.65
C LEU A 205 12.80 -12.07 -22.13
N GLY A 206 12.09 -13.17 -21.88
CA GLY A 206 12.63 -14.50 -21.62
C GLY A 206 12.73 -14.90 -20.15
N LEU A 207 11.95 -14.31 -19.24
CA LEU A 207 11.75 -14.91 -17.91
C LEU A 207 10.56 -15.88 -17.93
N PRO A 208 10.62 -17.00 -17.20
CA PRO A 208 9.42 -17.80 -16.93
C PRO A 208 8.35 -16.96 -16.23
N ILE A 209 7.05 -17.21 -16.46
CA ILE A 209 5.95 -16.41 -15.92
C ILE A 209 5.99 -16.26 -14.39
N ASP A 210 6.41 -17.30 -13.66
CA ASP A 210 6.54 -17.25 -12.20
C ASP A 210 7.61 -16.25 -11.77
N TRP A 211 8.79 -16.24 -12.38
CA TRP A 211 9.81 -15.21 -12.14
C TRP A 211 9.39 -13.84 -12.65
N ALA A 212 8.76 -13.76 -13.82
CA ALA A 212 8.32 -12.53 -14.43
C ALA A 212 7.31 -11.78 -13.54
N PHE A 213 6.46 -12.52 -12.81
CA PHE A 213 5.52 -11.94 -11.86
C PHE A 213 6.07 -11.86 -10.42
N ASN A 214 6.80 -12.87 -9.93
CA ASN A 214 7.33 -12.90 -8.57
C ASN A 214 8.46 -11.87 -8.37
N LEU A 215 9.42 -11.76 -9.28
CA LEU A 215 10.59 -10.91 -9.12
C LEU A 215 10.23 -9.42 -8.90
N PRO A 216 9.45 -8.75 -9.76
CA PRO A 216 9.05 -7.36 -9.50
C PRO A 216 8.24 -7.24 -8.21
N SER A 217 7.44 -8.26 -7.85
CA SER A 217 6.61 -8.26 -6.64
C SER A 217 7.43 -8.35 -5.34
N ILE A 218 8.44 -9.23 -5.32
CA ILE A 218 9.38 -9.38 -4.20
C ILE A 218 10.13 -8.07 -3.97
N ILE A 219 10.67 -7.48 -5.04
CA ILE A 219 11.40 -6.22 -4.95
C ILE A 219 10.45 -5.12 -4.48
N SER A 220 9.24 -5.02 -5.06
CA SER A 220 8.23 -4.01 -4.71
C SER A 220 7.84 -4.05 -3.23
N LEU A 221 7.54 -5.24 -2.69
CA LEU A 221 7.20 -5.39 -1.28
C LEU A 221 8.38 -5.06 -0.37
N THR A 222 9.59 -5.47 -0.75
CA THR A 222 10.82 -5.19 0.00
C THR A 222 11.11 -3.69 0.06
N VAL A 223 11.11 -3.00 -1.09
CA VAL A 223 11.41 -1.57 -1.17
C VAL A 223 10.33 -0.72 -0.51
N PHE A 224 9.07 -1.16 -0.56
CA PHE A 224 7.98 -0.53 0.18
C PHE A 224 8.20 -0.61 1.69
N MET A 225 8.55 -1.78 2.25
CA MET A 225 8.85 -1.91 3.68
C MET A 225 10.09 -1.12 4.10
N MET A 226 11.10 -1.00 3.22
CA MET A 226 12.23 -0.08 3.43
C MET A 226 11.78 1.37 3.55
N LEU A 227 10.86 1.81 2.69
CA LEU A 227 10.32 3.17 2.70
C LEU A 227 9.42 3.43 3.92
N LEU A 228 8.63 2.44 4.35
CA LEU A 228 7.85 2.54 5.59
C LEU A 228 8.76 2.68 6.81
N TYR A 229 9.79 1.83 6.90
CA TYR A 229 10.84 1.95 7.90
C TYR A 229 11.47 3.35 7.87
N ALA A 230 11.88 3.81 6.69
CA ALA A 230 12.52 5.11 6.53
C ALA A 230 11.60 6.25 6.94
N LEU A 231 10.33 6.27 6.50
CA LEU A 231 9.37 7.30 6.87
C LEU A 231 9.18 7.38 8.39
N ALA A 232 9.03 6.23 9.06
CA ALA A 232 8.92 6.16 10.51
C ALA A 232 10.16 6.73 11.22
N VAL A 233 11.38 6.44 10.74
CA VAL A 233 12.62 7.01 11.28
C VAL A 233 12.78 8.49 10.96
N ILE A 234 12.35 8.94 9.77
CA ILE A 234 12.35 10.36 9.39
C ILE A 234 11.41 11.16 10.29
N LEU A 235 10.26 10.61 10.63
CA LEU A 235 9.31 11.25 11.53
C LEU A 235 9.83 11.29 12.97
N THR A 236 10.38 10.19 13.47
CA THR A 236 10.65 10.04 14.91
C THR A 236 12.09 10.18 15.33
N GLY A 237 13.05 10.08 14.41
CA GLY A 237 14.49 9.96 14.70
C GLY A 237 14.90 8.61 15.29
N LYS A 238 13.99 7.64 15.38
CA LYS A 238 14.19 6.40 16.12
C LYS A 238 14.07 5.16 15.24
N PRO A 239 15.17 4.47 14.93
CA PRO A 239 15.18 3.20 14.22
C PRO A 239 14.25 2.13 14.80
N GLY A 240 14.09 2.07 16.13
CA GLY A 240 13.18 1.12 16.79
C GLY A 240 11.71 1.33 16.41
N VAL A 241 11.32 2.57 16.13
CA VAL A 241 9.97 2.88 15.62
C VAL A 241 9.84 2.42 14.18
N GLY A 242 10.89 2.54 13.37
CA GLY A 242 10.94 1.98 12.02
C GLY A 242 10.66 0.48 12.01
N PHE A 243 11.39 -0.30 12.82
CA PHE A 243 11.16 -1.74 12.96
C PHE A 243 9.73 -2.07 13.40
N LEU A 244 9.25 -1.40 14.44
CA LEU A 244 7.94 -1.66 15.00
C LEU A 244 6.79 -1.26 14.05
N SER A 245 6.96 -0.21 13.26
CA SER A 245 5.98 0.20 12.24
C SER A 245 5.80 -0.89 11.19
N VAL A 246 6.89 -1.55 10.75
CA VAL A 246 6.80 -2.66 9.81
C VAL A 246 6.16 -3.90 10.45
N ILE A 247 6.45 -4.18 11.72
CA ILE A 247 5.79 -5.28 12.45
C ILE A 247 4.28 -5.05 12.56
N LEU A 248 3.85 -3.86 12.99
CA LEU A 248 2.43 -3.51 13.13
C LEU A 248 1.70 -3.42 11.79
N PHE A 249 2.42 -3.06 10.72
CA PHE A 249 1.91 -3.14 9.36
C PHE A 249 1.72 -4.61 8.92
N PHE A 250 2.74 -5.44 9.13
CA PHE A 250 2.74 -6.81 8.63
C PHE A 250 1.80 -7.70 9.43
N PHE A 251 1.62 -7.44 10.73
CA PHE A 251 0.71 -8.17 11.60
C PHE A 251 -0.39 -7.24 12.10
N ARG A 252 -1.59 -7.37 11.52
CA ARG A 252 -2.72 -6.49 11.84
C ARG A 252 -3.18 -6.64 13.31
N SER A 253 -3.68 -5.52 13.84
CA SER A 253 -4.45 -5.49 15.08
C SER A 253 -5.94 -5.71 14.77
N SER A 254 -6.61 -6.54 15.56
CA SER A 254 -8.03 -6.85 15.45
C SER A 254 -8.51 -7.61 16.69
N MET A 255 -9.81 -7.56 17.00
CA MET A 255 -10.42 -8.43 18.03
C MET A 255 -10.58 -9.88 17.60
N ALA A 256 -10.40 -10.20 16.30
CA ALA A 256 -10.65 -11.51 15.72
C ALA A 256 -9.95 -12.67 16.47
N PHE A 257 -8.69 -12.50 16.89
CA PHE A 257 -8.02 -13.55 17.67
C PHE A 257 -8.74 -13.83 19.00
N PHE A 258 -9.16 -12.79 19.72
CA PHE A 258 -9.78 -12.95 21.03
C PHE A 258 -11.17 -13.55 20.93
N THR A 259 -11.94 -13.15 19.92
CA THR A 259 -13.26 -13.72 19.65
C THR A 259 -13.13 -15.19 19.20
N TYR A 260 -12.22 -15.48 18.27
CA TYR A 260 -11.90 -16.84 17.83
C TYR A 260 -11.42 -17.72 19.00
N TRP A 261 -10.47 -17.24 19.81
CA TRP A 261 -9.98 -17.95 21.00
C TRP A 261 -11.11 -18.24 22.01
N SER A 262 -12.03 -17.28 22.19
CA SER A 262 -13.19 -17.48 23.05
C SER A 262 -14.15 -18.55 22.51
N GLU A 263 -14.30 -18.67 21.20
CA GLU A 263 -15.13 -19.69 20.55
C GLU A 263 -14.48 -21.07 20.65
N LEU A 264 -13.18 -21.15 20.36
CA LEU A 264 -12.41 -22.39 20.48
C LEU A 264 -12.50 -23.00 21.89
N ARG A 265 -12.50 -22.16 22.94
CA ARG A 265 -12.65 -22.60 24.34
C ARG A 265 -14.03 -23.17 24.68
N ARG A 266 -15.08 -22.79 23.93
CA ARG A 266 -16.46 -23.26 24.16
C ARG A 266 -16.77 -24.54 23.40
N THR A 267 -16.04 -24.84 22.34
CA THR A 267 -16.22 -26.08 21.57
C THR A 267 -15.40 -27.22 22.18
N PRO A 268 -16.01 -28.34 22.59
CA PRO A 268 -15.27 -29.54 23.00
C PRO A 268 -14.45 -30.09 21.82
N GLY A 269 -13.21 -30.52 22.05
CA GLY A 269 -12.37 -31.12 21.01
C GLY A 269 -10.87 -30.98 21.25
N ASP A 270 -10.10 -31.09 20.17
CA ASP A 270 -8.64 -31.01 20.13
C ASP A 270 -8.07 -29.79 20.86
N ASN A 271 -6.79 -29.90 21.24
CA ASN A 271 -6.00 -28.82 21.81
C ASN A 271 -6.16 -27.52 20.99
N ILE A 272 -6.50 -26.41 21.67
CA ILE A 272 -6.75 -25.09 21.07
C ILE A 272 -5.58 -24.62 20.21
N PHE A 273 -4.33 -24.83 20.66
CA PHE A 273 -3.14 -24.45 19.90
C PHE A 273 -3.03 -25.24 18.60
N ALA A 274 -3.37 -26.54 18.61
CA ALA A 274 -3.35 -27.36 17.41
C ALA A 274 -4.41 -26.88 16.40
N ARG A 275 -5.58 -26.44 16.87
CA ARG A 275 -6.63 -25.87 16.01
C ARG A 275 -6.14 -24.57 15.34
N ILE A 276 -5.56 -23.64 16.10
CA ILE A 276 -4.99 -22.39 15.57
C ILE A 276 -3.90 -22.67 14.53
N LEU A 277 -3.02 -23.63 14.81
CA LEU A 277 -1.93 -24.00 13.90
C LEU A 277 -2.43 -24.66 12.60
N ARG A 278 -3.65 -25.18 12.56
CA ARG A 278 -4.25 -25.86 11.38
C ARG A 278 -5.29 -24.99 10.65
N THR A 279 -5.62 -23.81 11.17
CA THR A 279 -6.61 -22.91 10.57
C THR A 279 -6.20 -22.51 9.14
N ASP A 280 -7.13 -22.59 8.20
CA ASP A 280 -6.95 -22.23 6.78
C ASP A 280 -8.04 -21.29 6.22
N ILE A 281 -8.88 -20.76 7.12
CA ILE A 281 -9.85 -19.67 6.86
C ILE A 281 -9.43 -18.45 7.70
N PHE A 282 -9.40 -17.27 7.08
CA PHE A 282 -9.01 -16.04 7.78
C PHE A 282 -10.03 -15.72 8.88
N ILE A 283 -9.53 -15.45 10.09
CA ILE A 283 -10.37 -15.25 11.26
C ILE A 283 -10.92 -13.82 11.30
N GLY A 284 -12.18 -13.67 11.72
CA GLY A 284 -12.84 -12.38 11.77
C GLY A 284 -14.35 -12.51 11.87
N LYS A 285 -15.00 -11.44 12.30
CA LYS A 285 -16.47 -11.36 12.41
C LYS A 285 -17.09 -10.28 11.55
N THR A 286 -16.28 -9.34 11.08
CA THR A 286 -16.75 -8.32 10.15
C THR A 286 -16.88 -8.93 8.76
N LEU A 287 -17.75 -8.33 7.95
CA LEU A 287 -18.10 -8.84 6.62
C LEU A 287 -16.84 -8.93 5.74
N HIS A 288 -16.66 -10.08 5.07
CA HIS A 288 -15.54 -10.38 4.15
C HIS A 288 -14.14 -10.43 4.79
N GLU A 289 -14.01 -10.59 6.12
CA GLU A 289 -12.68 -10.89 6.71
C GLU A 289 -12.12 -12.23 6.26
N ASP A 290 -12.98 -13.21 5.96
CA ASP A 290 -12.63 -14.54 5.46
C ASP A 290 -11.94 -14.52 4.10
N TRP A 291 -12.08 -13.43 3.33
CA TRP A 291 -11.37 -13.18 2.08
C TRP A 291 -9.89 -12.79 2.32
N GLY A 292 -9.51 -12.49 3.55
CA GLY A 292 -8.15 -12.07 3.91
C GLY A 292 -7.84 -10.62 3.52
N LEU A 293 -8.86 -9.76 3.35
CA LEU A 293 -8.72 -8.35 2.93
C LEU A 293 -7.87 -7.49 3.88
N TRP A 294 -7.61 -7.95 5.09
CA TRP A 294 -6.85 -7.24 6.12
C TRP A 294 -5.54 -7.93 6.49
N ALA A 295 -5.31 -9.11 5.91
CA ALA A 295 -4.17 -9.96 6.18
C ALA A 295 -3.03 -9.71 5.19
N GLN A 296 -1.93 -10.44 5.36
CA GLN A 296 -0.81 -10.47 4.43
C GLN A 296 -1.23 -10.97 3.04
N ASN A 297 -2.40 -11.63 2.93
CA ASN A 297 -3.00 -12.11 1.70
C ASN A 297 -3.12 -11.01 0.63
N VAL A 298 -3.45 -9.78 1.03
CA VAL A 298 -3.59 -8.65 0.10
C VAL A 298 -2.32 -8.42 -0.73
N TYR A 299 -1.14 -8.61 -0.13
CA TYR A 299 0.14 -8.34 -0.81
C TYR A 299 0.58 -9.48 -1.74
N VAL A 300 0.06 -10.70 -1.56
CA VAL A 300 0.30 -11.82 -2.51
C VAL A 300 -0.74 -11.88 -3.62
N ASN A 301 -1.99 -11.48 -3.33
CA ASN A 301 -3.06 -11.34 -4.31
C ASN A 301 -2.85 -10.13 -5.22
N GLN A 302 -2.79 -8.94 -4.62
CA GLN A 302 -2.70 -7.66 -5.33
C GLN A 302 -1.27 -7.16 -5.35
N ARG A 303 -0.39 -7.89 -6.04
CA ARG A 303 1.07 -7.66 -6.00
C ARG A 303 1.52 -6.26 -6.45
N HIS A 304 0.73 -5.63 -7.30
CA HIS A 304 0.93 -4.26 -7.77
C HIS A 304 0.70 -3.19 -6.66
N PHE A 305 -0.03 -3.53 -5.59
CA PHE A 305 -0.38 -2.59 -4.52
C PHE A 305 0.85 -2.08 -3.77
N ALA A 306 1.79 -2.97 -3.41
CA ALA A 306 3.01 -2.60 -2.70
C ALA A 306 3.89 -1.64 -3.51
N PHE A 307 3.96 -1.81 -4.83
CA PHE A 307 4.68 -0.90 -5.73
C PHE A 307 4.13 0.52 -5.65
N ALA A 308 2.80 0.66 -5.77
CA ALA A 308 2.14 1.96 -5.72
C ALA A 308 2.26 2.62 -4.33
N LEU A 309 2.11 1.84 -3.25
CA LEU A 309 2.33 2.33 -1.88
C LEU A 309 3.75 2.89 -1.70
N GLY A 310 4.76 2.22 -2.27
CA GLY A 310 6.14 2.70 -2.23
C GLY A 310 6.30 4.09 -2.86
N ILE A 311 5.71 4.32 -4.03
CA ILE A 311 5.73 5.66 -4.66
C ILE A 311 4.99 6.69 -3.80
N MET A 312 3.83 6.36 -3.25
CA MET A 312 3.11 7.25 -2.32
C MET A 312 3.98 7.64 -1.13
N LEU A 313 4.71 6.69 -0.51
CA LEU A 313 5.62 7.00 0.60
C LEU A 313 6.78 7.90 0.18
N ILE A 314 7.32 7.73 -1.04
CA ILE A 314 8.36 8.62 -1.58
C ILE A 314 7.82 10.05 -1.69
N ILE A 315 6.60 10.22 -2.21
CA ILE A 315 5.95 11.53 -2.35
C ILE A 315 5.78 12.19 -0.98
N ILE A 316 5.28 11.43 0.02
CA ILE A 316 5.16 11.92 1.40
C ILE A 316 6.53 12.34 1.95
N ILE A 317 7.57 11.52 1.81
CA ILE A 317 8.94 11.82 2.29
C ILE A 317 9.48 13.11 1.64
N VAL A 318 9.22 13.32 0.35
CA VAL A 318 9.67 14.50 -0.39
C VAL A 318 9.00 15.79 0.09
N LEU A 319 7.72 15.73 0.44
CA LEU A 319 6.89 16.90 0.78
C LEU A 319 6.84 17.19 2.29
N LEU A 320 7.15 16.20 3.14
CA LEU A 320 7.20 16.34 4.59
C LEU A 320 8.03 17.55 5.10
N PRO A 321 9.14 17.97 4.46
CA PRO A 321 9.83 19.20 4.87
C PRO A 321 8.98 20.47 4.80
N LEU A 322 7.99 20.56 3.91
CA LEU A 322 7.10 21.73 3.80
C LEU A 322 6.13 21.82 4.98
N PHE A 323 5.64 20.66 5.44
CA PHE A 323 4.88 20.52 6.68
C PHE A 323 5.72 20.93 7.90
N LYS A 324 6.94 20.40 7.99
CA LYS A 324 7.87 20.71 9.09
C LYS A 324 8.19 22.21 9.16
N LYS A 325 8.38 22.88 8.02
CA LYS A 325 8.61 24.34 7.97
C LYS A 325 7.46 25.13 8.59
N MET A 326 6.21 24.80 8.27
CA MET A 326 5.03 25.47 8.85
C MET A 326 5.01 25.30 10.37
N LEU A 327 5.19 24.06 10.85
CA LEU A 327 5.19 23.77 12.26
C LEU A 327 6.26 24.56 13.03
N HIS A 328 7.46 24.69 12.47
CA HIS A 328 8.51 25.51 13.08
C HIS A 328 8.15 26.99 13.12
N ALA A 329 7.64 27.54 12.00
CA ALA A 329 7.24 28.94 11.93
C ALA A 329 6.16 29.27 12.98
N LEU A 330 5.15 28.40 13.13
CA LEU A 330 4.09 28.58 14.12
C LEU A 330 4.61 28.45 15.56
N ARG A 331 5.53 27.51 15.84
CA ARG A 331 6.14 27.38 17.17
C ARG A 331 6.98 28.60 17.54
N GLU A 332 7.76 29.10 16.59
CA GLU A 332 8.59 30.29 16.79
C GLU A 332 7.70 31.52 17.06
N LYS A 333 6.67 31.74 16.24
CA LYS A 333 5.71 32.83 16.45
C LYS A 333 4.92 32.72 17.75
N SER A 334 4.50 31.51 18.10
CA SER A 334 3.83 31.25 19.39
C SER A 334 4.74 31.55 20.58
N ALA A 335 6.06 31.43 20.43
CA ALA A 335 7.02 31.73 21.49
C ALA A 335 7.36 33.23 21.58
N THR A 336 7.28 33.98 20.48
CA THR A 336 7.62 35.42 20.45
C THR A 336 6.44 36.32 20.82
N THR A 337 5.26 36.11 20.24
CA THR A 337 4.11 37.02 20.40
C THR A 337 2.88 36.34 20.98
N GLY A 338 2.63 35.07 20.65
CA GLY A 338 1.51 34.29 21.19
C GLY A 338 0.11 34.75 20.78
N SER A 339 -0.03 35.85 20.02
CA SER A 339 -1.32 36.34 19.52
C SER A 339 -1.91 35.40 18.46
N VAL A 340 -3.22 35.18 18.52
CA VAL A 340 -3.96 34.38 17.54
C VAL A 340 -3.87 35.02 16.14
N ASP A 341 -3.89 36.36 16.07
CA ASP A 341 -3.84 37.09 14.80
C ASP A 341 -2.48 36.90 14.09
N ASP A 342 -1.38 36.91 14.84
CA ASP A 342 -0.04 36.66 14.30
C ASP A 342 0.11 35.22 13.79
N LEU A 343 -0.47 34.26 14.50
CA LEU A 343 -0.48 32.86 14.08
C LEU A 343 -1.32 32.67 12.81
N LEU A 344 -2.48 33.32 12.73
CA LEU A 344 -3.32 33.33 11.52
C LEU A 344 -2.61 34.01 10.36
N GLN A 345 -1.88 35.10 10.62
CA GLN A 345 -1.11 35.81 9.60
C GLN A 345 0.02 34.93 9.05
N GLU A 346 0.77 34.25 9.93
CA GLU A 346 1.85 33.33 9.55
C GLU A 346 1.33 32.09 8.80
N PHE A 347 0.16 31.59 9.23
CA PHE A 347 -0.49 30.41 8.67
C PHE A 347 -1.15 30.68 7.32
N MET A 348 -1.94 31.75 7.17
CA MET A 348 -2.73 32.03 5.97
C MET A 348 -2.27 33.24 5.16
N LEU A 349 -1.90 34.36 5.78
CA LEU A 349 -1.79 35.63 5.03
C LEU A 349 -0.40 35.85 4.40
N ARG A 350 0.63 35.13 4.84
CA ARG A 350 1.97 35.24 4.24
C ARG A 350 2.04 34.61 2.84
N SER A 351 2.72 35.31 1.94
CA SER A 351 2.97 34.84 0.57
C SER A 351 3.75 33.52 0.53
N ASP A 352 4.73 33.34 1.42
CA ASP A 352 5.50 32.10 1.54
C ASP A 352 4.69 30.88 2.03
N ALA A 353 3.52 31.12 2.62
CA ALA A 353 2.58 30.05 2.96
C ALA A 353 1.88 29.48 1.73
N TRP A 354 1.80 30.24 0.64
CA TRP A 354 1.10 29.83 -0.59
C TRP A 354 2.04 29.52 -1.74
N LEU A 355 2.98 30.43 -2.05
CA LEU A 355 3.80 30.33 -3.25
C LEU A 355 4.61 29.04 -3.28
N PRO A 356 4.69 28.32 -4.42
CA PRO A 356 5.45 27.08 -4.52
C PRO A 356 6.92 27.29 -4.16
N ALA A 357 7.52 26.35 -3.42
CA ALA A 357 8.96 26.40 -3.17
C ALA A 357 9.76 25.95 -4.39
N ASP A 358 9.24 24.96 -5.12
CA ASP A 358 9.88 24.38 -6.30
C ASP A 358 8.81 23.88 -7.28
N ILE A 359 8.64 24.60 -8.39
CA ILE A 359 7.69 24.24 -9.44
C ILE A 359 8.12 22.94 -10.14
N GLY A 360 9.42 22.73 -10.35
CA GLY A 360 9.92 21.52 -11.00
C GLY A 360 9.61 20.27 -10.18
N ARG A 361 9.77 20.35 -8.86
CA ARG A 361 9.34 19.29 -7.93
C ARG A 361 7.84 19.02 -8.02
N SER A 362 7.01 20.08 -8.08
CA SER A 362 5.56 19.96 -8.22
C SER A 362 5.17 19.18 -9.48
N VAL A 363 5.78 19.54 -10.62
CA VAL A 363 5.53 18.88 -11.91
C VAL A 363 5.95 17.42 -11.87
N VAL A 364 7.15 17.12 -11.38
CA VAL A 364 7.69 15.75 -11.33
C VAL A 364 6.82 14.87 -10.45
N ILE A 365 6.43 15.34 -9.26
CA ILE A 365 5.57 14.56 -8.36
C ILE A 365 4.17 14.40 -8.94
N GLY A 366 3.59 15.46 -9.51
CA GLY A 366 2.27 15.41 -10.15
C GLY A 366 2.22 14.37 -11.28
N VAL A 367 3.23 14.37 -12.16
CA VAL A 367 3.34 13.38 -13.24
C VAL A 367 3.53 11.97 -12.69
N LEU A 368 4.45 11.77 -11.72
CA LEU A 368 4.67 10.44 -11.13
C LEU A 368 3.41 9.89 -10.45
N LEU A 369 2.64 10.74 -9.78
CA LEU A 369 1.39 10.35 -9.14
C LEU A 369 0.29 10.06 -10.16
N GLY A 370 0.17 10.86 -11.22
CA GLY A 370 -0.77 10.62 -12.32
C GLY A 370 -0.52 9.28 -13.01
N LEU A 371 0.75 9.01 -13.38
CA LEU A 371 1.21 7.77 -14.03
C LEU A 371 0.95 6.49 -13.22
N LEU A 372 0.53 6.58 -11.96
CA LEU A 372 0.15 5.42 -11.15
C LEU A 372 -1.32 5.00 -11.33
N SER A 373 -2.14 5.75 -12.06
CA SER A 373 -3.60 5.51 -12.10
C SER A 373 -3.95 4.11 -12.59
N PHE A 374 -3.30 3.66 -13.68
CA PHE A 374 -3.42 2.31 -14.22
C PHE A 374 -2.41 1.29 -13.63
N TRP A 375 -1.68 1.67 -12.57
CA TRP A 375 -0.98 0.73 -11.68
C TRP A 375 -1.84 0.40 -10.46
N ASN A 376 -2.38 1.43 -9.80
CA ASN A 376 -3.37 1.31 -8.73
C ASN A 376 -4.06 2.66 -8.47
N GLY A 377 -5.25 2.86 -9.04
CA GLY A 377 -6.03 4.10 -8.89
C GLY A 377 -6.44 4.42 -7.44
N ALA A 378 -6.67 3.41 -6.59
CA ALA A 378 -7.02 3.63 -5.19
C ALA A 378 -5.88 4.29 -4.41
N VAL A 379 -4.62 3.91 -4.67
CA VAL A 379 -3.45 4.57 -4.07
C VAL A 379 -3.32 6.02 -4.55
N VAL A 380 -3.64 6.32 -5.82
CA VAL A 380 -3.63 7.70 -6.33
C VAL A 380 -4.64 8.56 -5.57
N VAL A 381 -5.89 8.10 -5.44
CA VAL A 381 -6.93 8.80 -4.69
C VAL A 381 -6.53 8.97 -3.22
N ALA A 382 -6.01 7.92 -2.58
CA ALA A 382 -5.55 7.98 -1.19
C ALA A 382 -4.40 9.00 -1.00
N ALA A 383 -3.43 9.00 -1.92
CA ALA A 383 -2.34 9.95 -1.92
C ALA A 383 -2.85 11.38 -2.07
N LEU A 384 -3.78 11.65 -2.99
CA LEU A 384 -4.39 12.97 -3.15
C LEU A 384 -5.11 13.44 -1.89
N LEU A 385 -5.84 12.55 -1.20
CA LEU A 385 -6.48 12.85 0.10
C LEU A 385 -5.44 13.21 1.18
N ILE A 386 -4.37 12.42 1.29
CA ILE A 386 -3.28 12.69 2.24
C ILE A 386 -2.58 14.02 1.90
N LEU A 387 -2.31 14.27 0.62
CA LEU A 387 -1.67 15.50 0.15
C LEU A 387 -2.55 16.73 0.40
N PHE A 388 -3.87 16.61 0.24
CA PHE A 388 -4.82 17.65 0.60
C PHE A 388 -4.74 17.98 2.09
N GLY A 389 -4.78 16.97 2.95
CA GLY A 389 -4.60 17.17 4.39
C GLY A 389 -3.24 17.80 4.73
N LEU A 390 -2.16 17.33 4.11
CA LEU A 390 -0.82 17.90 4.30
C LEU A 390 -0.74 19.35 3.83
N ALA A 391 -1.40 19.71 2.73
CA ALA A 391 -1.42 21.07 2.19
C ALA A 391 -1.98 22.06 3.21
N VAL A 392 -3.07 21.70 3.91
CA VAL A 392 -3.68 22.56 4.95
C VAL A 392 -2.63 23.00 5.98
N PHE A 393 -1.80 22.06 6.45
CA PHE A 393 -0.84 22.27 7.52
C PHE A 393 0.62 22.54 7.04
N SER A 394 0.82 22.81 5.75
CA SER A 394 2.16 23.04 5.18
C SER A 394 2.35 24.46 4.67
N LYS A 395 3.62 24.90 4.60
CA LYS A 395 3.99 26.06 3.78
C LYS A 395 3.93 25.67 2.30
N HIS A 396 3.88 26.65 1.41
CA HIS A 396 3.86 26.47 -0.05
C HIS A 396 2.63 25.70 -0.57
N ARG A 397 1.42 26.02 -0.11
CA ARG A 397 0.20 25.26 -0.43
C ARG A 397 -0.09 25.08 -1.92
N LEU A 398 0.26 26.06 -2.76
CA LEU A 398 0.07 25.96 -4.22
C LEU A 398 0.92 24.87 -4.86
N GLU A 399 2.01 24.44 -4.22
CA GLU A 399 2.79 23.29 -4.68
C GLU A 399 1.98 21.99 -4.60
N PHE A 400 1.24 21.77 -3.51
CA PHE A 400 0.34 20.62 -3.39
C PHE A 400 -0.83 20.71 -4.38
N ALA A 401 -1.38 21.91 -4.59
CA ALA A 401 -2.43 22.15 -5.57
C ALA A 401 -1.93 21.83 -7.00
N ASN A 402 -0.74 22.29 -7.37
CA ASN A 402 -0.12 21.97 -8.66
C ASN A 402 0.08 20.46 -8.84
N ILE A 403 0.57 19.78 -7.80
CA ILE A 403 0.71 18.31 -7.82
C ILE A 403 -0.64 17.64 -8.08
N ALA A 404 -1.68 18.04 -7.35
CA ALA A 404 -3.01 17.47 -7.49
C ALA A 404 -3.60 17.71 -8.89
N LEU A 405 -3.50 18.94 -9.39
CA LEU A 405 -4.00 19.30 -10.73
C LEU A 405 -3.30 18.52 -11.84
N ILE A 406 -1.97 18.39 -11.77
CA ILE A 406 -1.19 17.64 -12.76
C ILE A 406 -1.51 16.14 -12.66
N ALA A 407 -1.58 15.59 -11.46
CA ALA A 407 -1.93 14.18 -11.26
C ALA A 407 -3.31 13.87 -11.83
N ILE A 408 -4.32 14.68 -11.50
CA ILE A 408 -5.70 14.54 -12.01
C ILE A 408 -5.73 14.67 -13.54
N ALA A 409 -5.01 15.64 -14.10
CA ALA A 409 -4.96 15.83 -15.56
C ALA A 409 -4.35 14.61 -16.27
N VAL A 410 -3.24 14.08 -15.75
CA VAL A 410 -2.60 12.86 -16.30
C VAL A 410 -3.51 11.64 -16.14
N SER A 411 -4.11 11.41 -14.95
CA SER A 411 -5.08 10.34 -14.72
C SER A 411 -6.28 10.41 -15.66
N TYR A 412 -6.76 11.62 -15.95
CA TYR A 412 -7.87 11.86 -16.87
C TYR A 412 -7.47 11.54 -18.32
N LEU A 413 -6.27 11.94 -18.75
CA LEU A 413 -5.75 11.57 -20.08
C LEU A 413 -5.59 10.05 -20.24
N GLU A 414 -5.11 9.36 -19.20
CA GLU A 414 -5.05 7.89 -19.20
C GLU A 414 -6.46 7.26 -19.30
N THR A 415 -7.44 7.81 -18.59
CA THR A 415 -8.83 7.35 -18.64
C THR A 415 -9.41 7.51 -20.04
N LEU A 416 -9.21 8.67 -20.68
CA LEU A 416 -9.62 8.90 -22.06
C LEU A 416 -8.94 7.93 -23.03
N PHE A 417 -7.68 7.59 -22.78
CA PHE A 417 -6.89 6.72 -23.64
C PHE A 417 -7.27 5.24 -23.54
N PHE A 418 -7.55 4.72 -22.33
CA PHE A 418 -7.81 3.28 -22.10
C PHE A 418 -9.28 2.90 -22.00
N ILE A 419 -10.13 3.81 -21.51
CA ILE A 419 -11.55 3.54 -21.26
C ILE A 419 -12.41 4.23 -22.33
N GLY A 420 -11.95 5.35 -22.86
CA GLY A 420 -12.65 6.13 -23.88
C GLY A 420 -13.53 7.26 -23.31
N PRO A 421 -14.01 8.18 -24.16
CA PRO A 421 -14.81 9.32 -23.75
C PRO A 421 -16.17 8.89 -23.17
N GLY A 422 -16.61 9.54 -22.09
CA GLY A 422 -17.91 9.30 -21.46
C GLY A 422 -18.02 8.04 -20.60
N SER A 423 -16.97 7.23 -20.51
CA SER A 423 -16.93 6.01 -19.69
C SER A 423 -15.98 6.20 -18.50
N SER A 424 -16.35 5.69 -17.33
CA SER A 424 -15.56 5.80 -16.09
C SER A 424 -15.60 4.48 -15.32
N ALA A 425 -14.44 4.06 -14.81
CA ALA A 425 -14.35 2.95 -13.85
C ALA A 425 -14.81 3.36 -12.43
N LEU A 426 -14.99 4.65 -12.19
CA LEU A 426 -15.38 5.22 -10.90
C LEU A 426 -16.86 5.62 -10.94
N GLN A 427 -17.60 5.25 -9.89
CA GLN A 427 -18.99 5.62 -9.64
C GLN A 427 -19.13 6.16 -8.22
N PRO A 428 -18.59 7.38 -7.96
CA PRO A 428 -18.56 7.93 -6.61
C PRO A 428 -19.98 8.23 -6.11
N GLN A 429 -20.35 7.62 -4.98
CA GLN A 429 -21.60 7.90 -4.28
C GLN A 429 -21.38 8.02 -2.77
N ILE A 430 -22.16 8.86 -2.11
CA ILE A 430 -22.11 8.98 -0.65
C ILE A 430 -22.75 7.73 -0.05
N MET A 431 -21.95 6.94 0.65
CA MET A 431 -22.42 5.78 1.40
C MET A 431 -21.73 5.73 2.75
N ILE A 432 -22.48 6.03 3.81
CA ILE A 432 -21.96 6.09 5.17
C ILE A 432 -21.90 4.69 5.77
N GLY A 433 -20.78 4.39 6.42
CA GLY A 433 -20.58 3.23 7.28
C GLY A 433 -19.90 2.04 6.63
N PHE A 434 -19.32 2.17 5.42
CA PHE A 434 -18.55 1.10 4.76
C PHE A 434 -19.27 -0.26 4.84
N LEU A 435 -18.60 -1.33 5.30
CA LEU A 435 -19.17 -2.68 5.50
C LEU A 435 -19.83 -2.88 6.87
N ALA A 436 -20.03 -1.83 7.67
CA ALA A 436 -20.73 -1.95 8.96
C ALA A 436 -22.18 -2.41 8.75
N ALA A 437 -22.65 -3.37 9.54
CA ALA A 437 -24.02 -3.87 9.44
C ALA A 437 -25.05 -2.77 9.80
N GLN A 438 -24.76 -1.99 10.83
CA GLN A 438 -25.54 -0.81 11.23
C GLN A 438 -24.79 0.45 10.80
N LYS A 439 -25.48 1.34 10.08
CA LYS A 439 -24.90 2.57 9.48
C LYS A 439 -24.97 3.79 10.41
N ASP A 440 -25.36 3.60 11.67
CA ASP A 440 -25.34 4.64 12.70
C ASP A 440 -23.95 4.76 13.35
N GLY A 441 -23.74 5.83 14.13
CA GLY A 441 -22.42 6.08 14.74
C GLY A 441 -21.94 4.95 15.66
N ALA A 442 -22.85 4.31 16.39
CA ALA A 442 -22.53 3.19 17.27
C ALA A 442 -22.18 1.91 16.49
N GLY A 443 -22.91 1.60 15.42
CA GLY A 443 -22.64 0.48 14.52
C GLY A 443 -21.29 0.60 13.82
N ILE A 444 -20.98 1.79 13.29
CA ILE A 444 -19.69 2.09 12.65
C ILE A 444 -18.54 1.96 13.66
N LEU A 445 -18.71 2.50 14.87
CA LEU A 445 -17.71 2.37 15.92
C LEU A 445 -17.47 0.91 16.30
N ARG A 446 -18.53 0.11 16.48
CA ARG A 446 -18.42 -1.33 16.77
C ARG A 446 -17.70 -2.07 15.66
N PHE A 447 -18.02 -1.78 14.40
CA PHE A 447 -17.34 -2.36 13.24
C PHE A 447 -15.83 -2.09 13.30
N TYR A 448 -15.41 -0.84 13.50
CA TYR A 448 -13.98 -0.50 13.55
C TYR A 448 -13.27 -1.01 14.80
N LEU A 449 -13.96 -1.13 15.94
CA LEU A 449 -13.38 -1.74 17.14
C LEU A 449 -13.16 -3.24 16.96
N GLU A 450 -14.08 -3.95 16.31
CA GLU A 450 -13.89 -5.37 15.98
C GLU A 450 -12.75 -5.54 14.95
N LEU A 451 -12.79 -4.73 13.88
CA LEU A 451 -11.83 -4.81 12.78
C LEU A 451 -10.40 -4.45 13.21
N LEU A 452 -10.23 -3.33 13.92
CA LEU A 452 -8.91 -2.76 14.26
C LEU A 452 -8.45 -3.11 15.68
N GLY A 453 -9.29 -3.72 16.50
CA GLY A 453 -8.93 -4.19 17.84
C GLY A 453 -8.50 -3.07 18.78
N LEU A 454 -7.32 -3.22 19.37
CA LEU A 454 -6.76 -2.24 20.31
C LEU A 454 -6.17 -1.01 19.61
N LEU A 455 -5.95 -1.05 18.29
CA LEU A 455 -5.29 0.03 17.56
C LEU A 455 -5.98 1.39 17.78
N PRO A 456 -7.31 1.58 17.69
CA PRO A 456 -7.93 2.88 17.91
C PRO A 456 -7.66 3.47 19.31
N LEU A 457 -7.63 2.63 20.35
CA LEU A 457 -7.30 3.05 21.72
C LEU A 457 -5.83 3.44 21.87
N VAL A 458 -4.94 2.65 21.26
CA VAL A 458 -3.50 2.96 21.21
C VAL A 458 -3.24 4.25 20.41
N LEU A 459 -3.97 4.49 19.34
CA LEU A 459 -3.85 5.72 18.55
C LEU A 459 -4.39 6.93 19.31
N LEU A 460 -5.51 6.80 20.03
CA LEU A 460 -6.05 7.88 20.86
C LEU A 460 -5.05 8.28 21.95
N THR A 461 -4.46 7.30 22.64
CA THR A 461 -3.41 7.56 23.64
C THR A 461 -2.14 8.12 23.00
N ALA A 462 -1.69 7.57 21.88
CA ALA A 462 -0.55 8.08 21.12
C ALA A 462 -0.76 9.53 20.69
N PHE A 463 -1.97 9.91 20.25
CA PHE A 463 -2.33 11.28 19.91
C PHE A 463 -2.24 12.22 21.11
N CYS A 464 -2.77 11.82 22.27
CA CYS A 464 -2.69 12.59 23.51
C CYS A 464 -1.24 12.81 23.96
N PHE A 465 -0.36 11.82 23.80
CA PHE A 465 1.05 11.92 24.20
C PHE A 465 2.01 12.32 23.07
N ALA A 466 1.52 12.53 21.84
CA ALA A 466 2.34 12.91 20.71
C ALA A 466 2.94 14.31 20.95
N PRO A 467 4.24 14.51 20.67
CA PRO A 467 4.83 15.83 20.63
C PRO A 467 4.06 16.74 19.66
N GLY A 468 4.02 18.05 19.90
CA GLY A 468 3.08 18.97 19.23
C GLY A 468 3.09 18.99 17.69
N GLY A 469 4.10 18.42 17.04
CA GLY A 469 4.14 18.24 15.58
C GLY A 469 3.44 16.98 15.07
N GLY A 470 3.45 15.91 15.85
CA GLY A 470 2.86 14.62 15.47
C GLY A 470 1.35 14.69 15.37
N ARG A 471 0.69 15.43 16.28
CA ARG A 471 -0.78 15.56 16.33
C ARG A 471 -1.39 16.10 15.03
N TRP A 472 -0.75 17.08 14.40
CA TRP A 472 -1.24 17.66 13.15
C TRP A 472 -1.07 16.71 11.95
N LEU A 473 -0.11 15.80 12.02
CA LEU A 473 0.13 14.81 10.97
C LEU A 473 -0.83 13.60 11.05
N PHE A 474 -1.48 13.38 12.20
CA PHE A 474 -2.55 12.38 12.32
C PHE A 474 -3.72 12.68 11.37
N ILE A 475 -4.09 13.95 11.21
CA ILE A 475 -5.28 14.35 10.43
C ILE A 475 -5.13 13.93 8.96
N PRO A 476 -4.07 14.30 8.22
CA PRO A 476 -3.87 13.84 6.85
C PRO A 476 -3.87 12.32 6.70
N PHE A 477 -3.30 11.59 7.67
CA PHE A 477 -3.22 10.13 7.62
C PHE A 477 -4.54 9.43 7.95
N LEU A 478 -5.50 10.13 8.55
CA LEU A 478 -6.85 9.66 8.83
C LEU A 478 -7.82 9.88 7.65
N LEU A 479 -7.50 10.80 6.73
CA LEU A 479 -8.40 11.18 5.64
C LEU A 479 -8.83 10.00 4.73
N PRO A 480 -7.94 9.07 4.33
CA PRO A 480 -8.38 7.93 3.53
C PRO A 480 -9.37 7.02 4.28
N LEU A 481 -9.24 6.86 5.61
CA LEU A 481 -10.20 6.11 6.43
C LEU A 481 -11.57 6.80 6.47
N ILE A 482 -11.58 8.13 6.64
CA ILE A 482 -12.82 8.92 6.61
C ILE A 482 -13.49 8.79 5.24
N PHE A 483 -12.70 8.87 4.16
CA PHE A 483 -13.19 8.68 2.80
C PHE A 483 -13.79 7.27 2.60
N ALA A 484 -13.07 6.22 3.00
CA ALA A 484 -13.53 4.84 2.91
C ALA A 484 -14.86 4.58 3.64
N THR A 485 -15.08 5.33 4.74
CA THR A 485 -16.27 5.23 5.59
C THR A 485 -17.46 6.00 5.02
N THR A 486 -17.24 7.02 4.18
CA THR A 486 -18.29 7.97 3.78
C THR A 486 -18.61 7.96 2.28
N VAL A 487 -17.70 7.47 1.44
CA VAL A 487 -17.82 7.49 -0.02
C VAL A 487 -17.56 6.12 -0.58
N GLN A 488 -18.48 5.58 -1.37
CA GLN A 488 -18.25 4.41 -2.22
C GLN A 488 -17.72 4.89 -3.57
N LEU A 489 -16.53 4.42 -3.96
CA LEU A 489 -15.87 4.88 -5.19
C LEU A 489 -16.15 3.99 -6.41
N THR A 490 -16.36 2.69 -6.20
CA THR A 490 -16.56 1.66 -7.22
C THR A 490 -17.90 0.93 -7.00
N PRO A 491 -18.40 0.17 -7.98
CA PRO A 491 -19.65 -0.58 -7.84
C PRO A 491 -19.70 -1.49 -6.60
N ASP A 492 -18.57 -2.10 -6.24
CA ASP A 492 -18.40 -2.80 -4.97
C ASP A 492 -17.74 -1.89 -3.92
N ILE A 493 -18.42 -1.68 -2.79
CA ILE A 493 -17.89 -0.90 -1.67
C ILE A 493 -16.72 -1.58 -0.98
N ALA A 494 -16.64 -2.92 -0.98
CA ALA A 494 -15.57 -3.66 -0.30
C ALA A 494 -14.18 -3.28 -0.83
N MET A 495 -14.08 -2.80 -2.08
CA MET A 495 -12.84 -2.31 -2.68
C MET A 495 -12.22 -1.10 -1.93
N ASN A 496 -13.00 -0.38 -1.13
CA ASN A 496 -12.50 0.70 -0.27
C ASN A 496 -11.57 0.22 0.85
N HIS A 497 -11.45 -1.08 1.13
CA HIS A 497 -10.53 -1.62 2.14
C HIS A 497 -9.09 -1.09 1.97
N LYS A 498 -8.65 -0.81 0.73
CA LYS A 498 -7.31 -0.27 0.44
C LYS A 498 -7.05 1.09 1.10
N PHE A 499 -8.07 1.96 1.17
CA PHE A 499 -7.97 3.26 1.84
C PHE A 499 -7.82 3.13 3.35
N ILE A 500 -8.51 2.15 3.94
CA ILE A 500 -8.41 1.81 5.36
C ILE A 500 -7.01 1.27 5.66
N ILE A 501 -6.50 0.35 4.83
CA ILE A 501 -5.13 -0.18 4.94
C ILE A 501 -4.10 0.95 4.87
N ILE A 502 -4.24 1.89 3.94
CA ILE A 502 -3.32 3.04 3.79
C ILE A 502 -3.32 3.92 5.05
N SER A 503 -4.49 4.17 5.64
CA SER A 503 -4.58 4.96 6.88
C SER A 503 -3.95 4.21 8.04
N VAL A 504 -4.28 2.92 8.22
CA VAL A 504 -3.72 2.08 9.28
C VAL A 504 -2.20 1.96 9.15
N LEU A 505 -1.68 1.77 7.94
CA LEU A 505 -0.24 1.76 7.62
C LEU A 505 0.47 3.00 8.17
N LEU A 506 -0.06 4.19 7.89
CA LEU A 506 0.57 5.45 8.28
C LEU A 506 0.36 5.75 9.77
N LEU A 507 -0.83 5.45 10.31
CA LEU A 507 -1.16 5.65 11.73
C LEU A 507 -0.38 4.70 12.64
N ASN A 508 -0.06 3.49 12.17
CA ASN A 508 0.79 2.53 12.88
C ASN A 508 2.17 3.10 13.25
N ILE A 509 2.68 4.11 12.54
CA ILE A 509 3.92 4.80 12.91
C ILE A 509 3.79 5.48 14.28
N PHE A 510 2.63 6.06 14.59
CA PHE A 510 2.38 6.71 15.87
C PHE A 510 2.14 5.70 16.99
N ALA A 511 1.41 4.61 16.70
CA ALA A 511 1.28 3.49 17.64
C ALA A 511 2.66 2.90 17.97
N ALA A 512 3.52 2.74 16.96
CA ALA A 512 4.89 2.29 17.11
C ALA A 512 5.74 3.27 17.94
N ASP A 513 5.65 4.59 17.71
CA ASP A 513 6.38 5.58 18.56
C ASP A 513 5.90 5.52 20.01
N PHE A 514 4.59 5.39 20.25
CA PHE A 514 4.04 5.27 21.59
C PHE A 514 4.55 4.02 22.32
N ILE A 515 4.41 2.85 21.71
CA ILE A 515 4.90 1.58 22.28
C ILE A 515 6.43 1.63 22.48
N HIS A 516 7.16 2.19 21.51
CA HIS A 516 8.61 2.35 21.63
C HIS A 516 9.01 3.26 22.80
N ARG A 517 8.28 4.37 23.01
CA ARG A 517 8.47 5.23 24.19
C ARG A 517 8.23 4.45 25.46
N LEU A 518 7.15 3.67 25.56
CA LEU A 518 6.89 2.84 26.75
C LEU A 518 8.05 1.90 27.08
N PHE A 519 8.71 1.30 26.08
CA PHE A 519 9.91 0.49 26.30
C PHE A 519 11.13 1.28 26.82
N LYS A 520 11.22 2.57 26.48
CA LYS A 520 12.38 3.44 26.70
C LYS A 520 12.18 4.51 27.77
N ILE A 521 11.03 4.59 28.43
CA ILE A 521 10.76 5.59 29.48
C ILE A 521 11.83 5.53 30.58
N ASN A 522 12.45 6.69 30.85
CA ASN A 522 13.14 6.96 32.09
C ASN A 522 12.19 7.79 32.98
N PRO A 523 11.83 7.32 34.20
CA PRO A 523 10.73 7.85 35.00
C PRO A 523 10.89 9.31 35.50
N GLY A 524 12.04 9.95 35.28
CA GLY A 524 12.24 11.39 35.50
C GLY A 524 11.83 12.32 34.33
N SER A 525 11.30 11.77 33.23
CA SER A 525 10.96 12.55 32.01
C SER A 525 9.53 13.08 31.94
N PHE A 526 8.67 12.74 32.91
CA PHE A 526 7.34 13.31 33.05
C PHE A 526 7.43 14.68 33.74
N LYS A 527 7.84 15.72 33.00
CA LYS A 527 7.52 17.08 33.43
C LYS A 527 6.08 17.34 33.02
N PHE A 528 5.16 17.32 33.97
CA PHE A 528 3.90 18.05 33.80
C PHE A 528 4.29 19.48 33.42
N ASN A 529 3.70 19.98 32.34
CA ASN A 529 3.93 21.32 31.86
C ASN A 529 3.36 22.30 32.91
N LYS A 530 4.10 22.55 34.00
CA LYS A 530 3.83 23.68 34.88
C LYS A 530 4.07 24.91 34.01
N GLY A 531 3.00 25.65 33.71
CA GLY A 531 3.13 26.97 33.11
C GLY A 531 4.23 27.72 33.85
N LYS A 532 5.26 28.16 33.12
CA LYS A 532 6.27 29.06 33.66
C LYS A 532 5.55 30.37 33.99
N ASN A 533 5.12 30.52 35.25
CA ASN A 533 5.01 31.85 35.82
C ASN A 533 6.43 32.30 36.10
N GLN A 534 6.86 33.24 35.27
CA GLN A 534 8.14 33.91 35.34
C GLN A 534 8.07 34.92 36.50
N ALA A 535 8.45 34.47 37.69
CA ALA A 535 8.73 35.33 38.82
C ALA A 535 9.75 34.58 39.70
N ASP A 536 11.02 34.65 39.30
CA ASP A 536 12.17 34.35 40.15
C ASP A 536 13.41 34.91 39.44
N SER A 537 13.59 36.21 39.60
CA SER A 537 14.86 36.90 39.33
C SER A 537 14.98 38.08 40.26
N GLU A 538 15.41 37.84 41.51
CA GLU A 538 16.12 38.86 42.29
C GLU A 538 17.32 38.21 42.99
N PRO A 539 18.51 38.82 42.92
CA PRO A 539 19.72 38.28 43.51
C PRO A 539 19.83 38.67 45.00
N ALA A 540 20.52 37.81 45.75
CA ALA A 540 20.89 38.01 47.14
C ALA A 540 21.70 39.28 47.36
N LEU A 541 21.39 40.02 48.43
CA LEU A 541 22.24 41.04 49.02
C LEU A 541 22.29 40.87 50.54
N GLU A 542 23.51 40.98 51.04
CA GLU A 542 23.96 40.71 52.41
C GLU A 542 23.50 41.75 53.44
N THR A 543 23.62 41.30 54.68
CA THR A 543 23.38 41.91 56.00
C THR A 543 23.85 43.35 56.22
N ALA A 544 23.06 44.14 56.95
CA ALA A 544 23.56 45.12 57.94
C ALA A 544 22.46 45.47 58.98
N SER A 545 22.90 45.57 60.23
CA SER A 545 22.16 45.87 61.48
C SER A 545 22.01 47.36 61.77
N THR A 546 20.90 47.77 62.42
CA THR A 546 20.71 48.86 63.45
C THR A 546 19.22 48.92 63.81
N GLY A 547 18.78 48.76 65.08
CA GLY A 547 18.40 49.81 66.05
C GLY A 547 17.28 50.75 65.53
N GLU A 548 16.11 51.03 66.12
CA GLU A 548 15.54 50.98 67.48
C GLU A 548 13.97 51.08 67.36
N PRO A 549 13.18 51.02 68.46
CA PRO A 549 11.75 50.68 68.45
C PRO A 549 10.80 51.89 68.49
N VAL A 550 9.59 51.77 67.90
CA VAL A 550 8.44 52.64 68.24
C VAL A 550 7.13 51.85 68.21
N CYS A 551 6.33 52.09 69.25
CA CYS A 551 5.06 51.47 69.60
C CYS A 551 3.88 51.79 68.67
N GLY A 552 2.98 50.81 68.57
CA GLY A 552 1.57 51.00 68.93
C GLY A 552 0.60 51.23 67.78
N GLU A 553 -0.16 50.19 67.43
CA GLU A 553 -1.62 50.29 67.35
C GLU A 553 -2.26 48.90 67.41
N THR A 554 -3.17 48.76 68.37
CA THR A 554 -4.00 47.59 68.64
C THR A 554 -5.11 47.49 67.59
N ALA A 555 -5.20 46.35 66.89
CA ALA A 555 -6.42 45.98 66.17
C ALA A 555 -6.68 44.47 66.31
N SER A 556 -7.75 44.19 67.05
CA SER A 556 -8.56 42.98 67.19
C SER A 556 -8.05 41.67 66.56
N ASP A 557 -7.83 40.71 67.44
CA ASP A 557 -7.81 39.28 67.21
C ASP A 557 -9.12 38.82 66.53
N GLY A 558 -9.05 38.58 65.22
CA GLY A 558 -10.08 37.93 64.41
C GLY A 558 -9.49 36.65 63.85
N THR A 559 -9.44 35.60 64.67
CA THR A 559 -9.05 34.26 64.24
C THR A 559 -10.14 33.69 63.33
N ASP A 560 -10.00 33.89 62.02
CA ASP A 560 -10.83 33.21 61.02
C ASP A 560 -10.47 31.71 61.00
N PRO A 561 -11.36 30.80 61.46
CA PRO A 561 -11.11 29.36 61.49
C PRO A 561 -11.00 28.76 60.07
N PHE A 562 -11.43 29.50 59.05
CA PHE A 562 -11.42 29.06 57.66
C PHE A 562 -10.04 29.26 57.01
N ALA A 563 -9.34 30.34 57.34
CA ALA A 563 -8.00 30.65 56.82
C ALA A 563 -6.89 29.74 57.38
N SER A 564 -7.05 29.29 58.63
CA SER A 564 -6.14 28.31 59.26
C SER A 564 -6.34 26.90 58.70
N GLY A 565 -7.59 26.52 58.40
CA GLY A 565 -7.94 25.26 57.70
C GLY A 565 -7.36 25.18 56.29
N LEU A 566 -7.46 26.25 55.48
CA LEU A 566 -6.89 26.29 54.13
C LEU A 566 -5.34 26.25 54.12
N ARG A 567 -4.67 26.89 55.08
CA ARG A 567 -3.20 26.81 55.22
C ARG A 567 -2.75 25.42 55.70
N PHE A 568 -3.55 24.73 56.50
CA PHE A 568 -3.29 23.35 56.94
C PHE A 568 -3.49 22.34 55.80
N ILE A 569 -4.57 22.47 55.00
CA ILE A 569 -4.80 21.67 53.79
C ILE A 569 -3.71 21.94 52.73
N GLY A 570 -3.30 23.20 52.56
CA GLY A 570 -2.18 23.57 51.69
C GLY A 570 -0.86 22.91 52.10
N LYS A 571 -0.51 22.93 53.40
CA LYS A 571 0.70 22.28 53.94
C LYS A 571 0.64 20.76 53.89
N ILE A 572 -0.52 20.14 54.12
CA ILE A 572 -0.71 18.69 53.97
C ILE A 572 -0.61 18.28 52.50
N SER A 573 -1.16 19.07 51.57
CA SER A 573 -1.05 18.81 50.12
C SER A 573 0.39 18.93 49.62
N LEU A 574 1.14 19.94 50.10
CA LEU A 574 2.55 20.13 49.73
C LEU A 574 3.44 19.06 50.34
N ALA A 575 3.20 18.68 51.61
CA ALA A 575 3.93 17.61 52.27
C ALA A 575 3.61 16.25 51.63
N ALA A 576 2.34 15.99 51.27
CA ALA A 576 1.94 14.79 50.54
C ALA A 576 2.55 14.77 49.14
N LEU A 577 2.54 15.88 48.40
CA LEU A 577 3.18 16.03 47.08
C LEU A 577 4.70 15.86 47.17
N ASN A 578 5.36 16.42 48.19
CA ASN A 578 6.80 16.26 48.40
C ASN A 578 7.16 14.83 48.83
N LYS A 579 6.32 14.17 49.63
CA LYS A 579 6.48 12.75 50.01
C LYS A 579 6.18 11.82 48.82
N PHE A 580 5.25 12.23 47.94
CA PHE A 580 4.94 11.54 46.69
C PHE A 580 6.07 11.70 45.67
N GLU A 581 6.65 12.90 45.53
CA GLU A 581 7.86 13.16 44.75
C GLU A 581 9.08 12.43 45.32
N SER A 582 9.27 12.41 46.64
CA SER A 582 10.37 11.66 47.26
C SER A 582 10.21 10.17 47.06
N PHE A 583 8.98 9.64 47.13
CA PHE A 583 8.66 8.25 46.83
C PHE A 583 8.85 7.90 45.35
N TRP A 584 8.54 8.84 44.45
CA TRP A 584 8.76 8.74 42.99
C TRP A 584 10.24 8.81 42.60
N ASN A 585 11.06 9.44 43.45
CA ASN A 585 12.51 9.57 43.27
C ASN A 585 13.31 8.41 43.87
N LEU A 586 12.67 7.46 44.56
CA LEU A 586 13.32 6.22 45.00
C LEU A 586 13.70 5.37 43.77
N THR A 587 14.96 4.97 43.69
CA THR A 587 15.52 4.16 42.60
C THR A 587 14.75 2.85 42.37
N LEU A 588 14.25 2.24 43.45
CA LEU A 588 13.42 1.03 43.41
C LEU A 588 12.03 1.30 42.79
N THR A 589 11.34 2.37 43.18
CA THR A 589 10.04 2.77 42.61
C THR A 589 10.18 3.06 41.11
N GLN A 590 11.25 3.75 40.71
CA GLN A 590 11.58 4.00 39.31
C GLN A 590 11.91 2.73 38.52
N ALA A 591 12.53 1.73 39.14
CA ALA A 591 12.78 0.44 38.52
C ALA A 591 11.47 -0.35 38.31
N ILE A 592 10.58 -0.37 39.31
CA ILE A 592 9.28 -1.05 39.24
C ILE A 592 8.40 -0.43 38.16
N ILE A 593 8.27 0.91 38.13
CA ILE A 593 7.48 1.60 37.10
C ILE A 593 8.00 1.31 35.69
N ARG A 594 9.33 1.30 35.51
CA ARG A 594 9.93 0.92 34.22
C ARG A 594 9.61 -0.52 33.82
N ALA A 595 9.66 -1.45 34.77
CA ALA A 595 9.31 -2.85 34.51
C ALA A 595 7.83 -2.98 34.11
N VAL A 596 6.92 -2.32 34.84
CA VAL A 596 5.48 -2.31 34.55
C VAL A 596 5.19 -1.73 33.16
N LEU A 597 5.78 -0.58 32.81
CA LEU A 597 5.55 0.05 31.50
C LEU A 597 6.11 -0.79 30.35
N ARG A 598 7.26 -1.44 30.52
CA ARG A 598 7.82 -2.37 29.54
C ARG A 598 6.94 -3.62 29.36
N TYR A 599 6.43 -4.15 30.46
CA TYR A 599 5.51 -5.30 30.43
C TYR A 599 4.19 -4.93 29.75
N ALA A 600 3.64 -3.75 30.06
CA ALA A 600 2.46 -3.21 29.38
C ALA A 600 2.71 -3.01 27.87
N ALA A 601 3.86 -2.44 27.50
CA ALA A 601 4.24 -2.28 26.09
C ALA A 601 4.33 -3.63 25.35
N PHE A 602 4.88 -4.65 26.00
CA PHE A 602 4.95 -6.00 25.47
C PHE A 602 3.54 -6.62 25.28
N ILE A 603 2.66 -6.50 26.29
CA ILE A 603 1.28 -6.99 26.18
C ILE A 603 0.52 -6.28 25.06
N ILE A 604 0.61 -4.95 24.99
CA ILE A 604 -0.04 -4.15 23.94
C ILE A 604 0.46 -4.60 22.58
N LEU A 605 1.78 -4.73 22.41
CA LEU A 605 2.37 -5.19 21.15
C LEU A 605 1.85 -6.59 20.78
N MET A 606 1.90 -7.54 21.70
CA MET A 606 1.43 -8.90 21.49
C MET A 606 -0.04 -8.93 21.08
N ALA A 607 -0.90 -8.21 21.81
CA ALA A 607 -2.32 -8.11 21.52
C ALA A 607 -2.62 -7.43 20.18
N MET A 608 -1.77 -6.47 19.77
CA MET A 608 -1.89 -5.82 18.47
C MET A 608 -1.38 -6.67 17.30
N THR A 609 -0.59 -7.71 17.53
CA THR A 609 0.00 -8.52 16.44
C THR A 609 -0.52 -9.94 16.36
N ILE A 610 -1.11 -10.49 17.43
CA ILE A 610 -1.45 -11.91 17.51
C ILE A 610 -2.46 -12.35 16.44
N THR A 611 -3.43 -11.50 16.08
CA THR A 611 -4.35 -11.78 14.98
C THR A 611 -3.58 -11.95 13.67
N GLY A 612 -2.71 -11.00 13.34
CA GLY A 612 -1.88 -11.09 12.14
C GLY A 612 -0.98 -12.33 12.10
N VAL A 613 -0.52 -12.84 13.25
CA VAL A 613 0.25 -14.10 13.32
C VAL A 613 -0.64 -15.28 12.91
N VAL A 614 -1.88 -15.34 13.40
CA VAL A 614 -2.83 -16.37 12.98
C VAL A 614 -3.18 -16.24 11.51
N ASP A 615 -3.37 -15.02 11.00
CA ASP A 615 -3.62 -14.81 9.56
C ASP A 615 -2.44 -15.30 8.70
N PHE A 616 -1.20 -15.13 9.15
CA PHE A 616 -0.03 -15.62 8.44
C PHE A 616 0.04 -17.16 8.44
N ILE A 617 -0.34 -17.81 9.55
CA ILE A 617 -0.52 -19.26 9.61
C ILE A 617 -1.61 -19.70 8.64
N THR A 618 -2.74 -18.99 8.61
CA THR A 618 -3.83 -19.24 7.67
C THR A 618 -3.37 -19.13 6.23
N LEU A 619 -2.59 -18.10 5.89
CA LEU A 619 -2.02 -17.94 4.56
C LEU A 619 -1.17 -19.16 4.18
N ILE A 620 -0.34 -19.67 5.09
CA ILE A 620 0.46 -20.87 4.83
C ILE A 620 -0.44 -22.09 4.61
N ASN A 621 -1.37 -22.37 5.53
CA ASN A 621 -2.23 -23.56 5.49
C ASN A 621 -3.22 -23.56 4.31
N LYS A 622 -3.64 -22.37 3.86
CA LYS A 622 -4.54 -22.22 2.71
C LYS A 622 -3.81 -22.50 1.39
N ASN A 623 -2.51 -22.24 1.31
CA ASN A 623 -1.71 -22.43 0.10
C ASN A 623 -0.82 -23.69 0.15
N LEU A 624 -1.18 -24.69 0.94
CA LEU A 624 -0.50 -25.99 0.88
C LEU A 624 -0.54 -26.53 -0.57
N PRO A 625 0.54 -27.18 -1.06
CA PRO A 625 0.63 -27.60 -2.46
C PRO A 625 -0.55 -28.46 -2.95
N GLN A 626 -1.09 -29.29 -2.07
CA GLN A 626 -2.25 -30.16 -2.34
C GLN A 626 -3.60 -29.45 -2.37
N LYS A 627 -3.66 -28.15 -2.06
CA LYS A 627 -4.84 -27.28 -2.25
C LYS A 627 -4.69 -26.31 -3.43
N ALA A 628 -3.50 -26.26 -4.05
CA ALA A 628 -3.23 -25.34 -5.15
C ALA A 628 -4.04 -25.71 -6.40
N ILE A 629 -4.42 -24.71 -7.18
CA ILE A 629 -4.88 -24.89 -8.55
C ILE A 629 -3.64 -25.19 -9.40
N VAL A 630 -3.64 -26.32 -10.09
CA VAL A 630 -2.50 -26.80 -10.88
C VAL A 630 -2.84 -26.73 -12.36
N LEU A 631 -2.00 -26.06 -13.13
CA LEU A 631 -2.10 -25.96 -14.58
C LEU A 631 -0.87 -26.62 -15.21
N GLU A 632 -1.02 -27.16 -16.41
CA GLU A 632 0.11 -27.66 -17.19
C GLU A 632 0.77 -26.51 -17.95
N VAL A 633 2.10 -26.47 -17.97
CA VAL A 633 2.84 -25.49 -18.78
C VAL A 633 2.69 -25.84 -20.26
N ASP A 634 2.82 -27.12 -20.59
CA ASP A 634 2.72 -27.67 -21.94
C ASP A 634 1.31 -28.21 -22.20
N ASP A 635 0.31 -27.38 -21.89
CA ASP A 635 -1.10 -27.72 -22.08
C ASP A 635 -1.44 -27.85 -23.57
N PRO A 636 -2.00 -28.99 -24.04
CA PRO A 636 -2.19 -29.24 -25.46
C PRO A 636 -3.22 -28.30 -26.11
N VAL A 637 -4.20 -27.80 -25.36
CA VAL A 637 -5.17 -26.82 -25.85
C VAL A 637 -4.49 -25.48 -26.02
N THR A 638 -3.70 -25.07 -25.03
CA THR A 638 -2.91 -23.83 -25.05
C THR A 638 -1.96 -23.81 -26.24
N GLN A 639 -1.18 -24.88 -26.44
CA GLN A 639 -0.26 -25.01 -27.57
C GLN A 639 -0.98 -24.92 -28.92
N TRP A 640 -2.09 -25.66 -29.07
CA TRP A 640 -2.86 -25.61 -30.30
C TRP A 640 -3.39 -24.20 -30.60
N VAL A 641 -3.91 -23.50 -29.58
CA VAL A 641 -4.39 -22.12 -29.72
C VAL A 641 -3.25 -21.20 -30.14
N GLU A 642 -2.08 -21.34 -29.53
CA GLU A 642 -0.89 -20.53 -29.86
C GLU A 642 -0.46 -20.67 -31.32
N GLU A 643 -0.49 -21.89 -31.84
CA GLU A 643 0.00 -22.24 -33.18
C GLU A 643 -1.02 -21.99 -34.29
N ASN A 644 -2.32 -22.09 -34.01
CA ASN A 644 -3.36 -22.15 -35.05
C ASN A 644 -4.30 -20.93 -35.08
N THR A 645 -4.15 -19.98 -34.16
CA THR A 645 -5.01 -18.78 -34.10
C THR A 645 -4.20 -17.50 -34.10
N ARG A 646 -4.82 -16.40 -34.52
CA ARG A 646 -4.18 -15.09 -34.43
C ARG A 646 -4.12 -14.61 -32.97
N PRO A 647 -3.10 -13.81 -32.59
CA PRO A 647 -2.95 -13.33 -31.22
C PRO A 647 -4.10 -12.42 -30.72
N ASP A 648 -4.93 -11.91 -31.62
CA ASP A 648 -6.06 -11.01 -31.35
C ASP A 648 -7.43 -11.68 -31.56
N ASP A 649 -7.47 -12.97 -31.95
CA ASP A 649 -8.72 -13.69 -32.12
C ASP A 649 -9.51 -13.79 -30.81
N LEU A 650 -10.83 -13.65 -30.91
CA LEU A 650 -11.77 -13.70 -29.80
C LEU A 650 -12.49 -15.05 -29.75
N PHE A 651 -12.50 -15.65 -28.57
CA PHE A 651 -13.14 -16.93 -28.31
C PHE A 651 -14.40 -16.75 -27.47
N LEU A 652 -15.39 -17.60 -27.71
CA LEU A 652 -16.49 -17.84 -26.79
C LEU A 652 -16.20 -19.13 -26.02
N THR A 653 -16.25 -19.06 -24.70
CA THR A 653 -15.98 -20.18 -23.78
C THR A 653 -17.06 -20.22 -22.71
N ASP A 654 -17.06 -21.25 -21.86
CA ASP A 654 -17.74 -21.13 -20.56
C ASP A 654 -17.02 -20.10 -19.66
N ALA A 655 -17.71 -19.64 -18.61
CA ALA A 655 -17.28 -18.54 -17.76
C ALA A 655 -16.17 -18.93 -16.74
N TYR A 656 -15.14 -19.66 -17.16
CA TYR A 656 -14.05 -20.06 -16.26
C TYR A 656 -13.18 -18.88 -15.79
N CYS A 657 -12.63 -19.01 -14.57
CA CYS A 657 -11.70 -18.03 -13.99
C CYS A 657 -10.29 -18.13 -14.59
N ILE A 658 -9.81 -19.34 -14.83
CA ILE A 658 -8.56 -19.65 -15.54
C ILE A 658 -8.92 -20.60 -16.67
N HIS A 659 -8.49 -20.29 -17.89
CA HIS A 659 -8.79 -21.08 -19.07
C HIS A 659 -7.55 -21.22 -19.98
N PRO A 660 -7.29 -22.38 -20.62
CA PRO A 660 -6.17 -22.57 -21.56
C PRO A 660 -6.05 -21.49 -22.64
N ILE A 661 -7.17 -21.05 -23.22
CA ILE A 661 -7.21 -19.95 -24.21
C ILE A 661 -6.60 -18.66 -23.66
N LEU A 662 -6.93 -18.30 -22.41
CA LEU A 662 -6.37 -17.12 -21.76
C LEU A 662 -4.87 -17.30 -21.48
N MET A 663 -4.45 -18.53 -21.16
CA MET A 663 -3.04 -18.86 -20.95
C MET A 663 -2.23 -18.79 -22.24
N ALA A 664 -2.85 -19.05 -23.40
CA ALA A 664 -2.29 -18.82 -24.73
C ALA A 664 -2.26 -17.32 -25.12
N GLY A 665 -2.72 -16.42 -24.25
CA GLY A 665 -2.76 -14.98 -24.48
C GLY A 665 -3.90 -14.51 -25.36
N ARG A 666 -4.88 -15.36 -25.70
CA ARG A 666 -6.07 -14.99 -26.46
C ARG A 666 -7.14 -14.44 -25.52
N LYS A 667 -8.07 -13.68 -26.09
CA LYS A 667 -9.17 -13.04 -25.36
C LYS A 667 -10.43 -13.91 -25.42
N ILE A 668 -11.26 -13.80 -24.40
CA ILE A 668 -12.58 -14.42 -24.38
C ILE A 668 -13.69 -13.37 -24.29
N PHE A 669 -14.83 -13.68 -24.91
CA PHE A 669 -15.99 -12.81 -24.94
C PHE A 669 -16.66 -12.71 -23.58
N TYR A 670 -16.78 -13.84 -22.87
CA TYR A 670 -17.46 -13.92 -21.59
C TYR A 670 -16.74 -14.89 -20.64
N GLY A 671 -15.90 -14.36 -19.77
CA GLY A 671 -15.25 -15.10 -18.67
C GLY A 671 -15.98 -14.95 -17.33
N TRP A 672 -15.34 -15.40 -16.25
CA TRP A 672 -15.93 -15.31 -14.90
C TRP A 672 -16.44 -13.89 -14.57
N PRO A 673 -17.75 -13.72 -14.30
CA PRO A 673 -18.43 -12.43 -14.39
C PRO A 673 -18.03 -11.44 -13.29
N TYR A 674 -17.67 -11.90 -12.09
CA TYR A 674 -17.45 -11.06 -10.92
C TYR A 674 -16.42 -9.93 -11.15
N PHE A 675 -15.32 -10.23 -11.85
CA PHE A 675 -14.25 -9.25 -12.08
C PHE A 675 -14.67 -8.19 -13.10
N ALA A 676 -15.38 -8.61 -14.15
CA ALA A 676 -15.91 -7.68 -15.15
C ALA A 676 -17.01 -6.80 -14.52
N TRP A 677 -17.91 -7.37 -13.73
CA TRP A 677 -18.95 -6.62 -13.03
C TRP A 677 -18.36 -5.57 -12.08
N SER A 678 -17.37 -5.95 -11.26
CA SER A 678 -16.73 -5.02 -10.31
C SER A 678 -15.93 -3.90 -11.00
N ALA A 679 -15.47 -4.12 -12.24
CA ALA A 679 -14.87 -3.10 -13.10
C ALA A 679 -15.91 -2.32 -13.95
N GLY A 680 -17.20 -2.62 -13.78
CA GLY A 680 -18.32 -1.89 -14.39
C GLY A 680 -18.69 -2.32 -15.80
N TYR A 681 -18.30 -3.51 -16.27
CA TYR A 681 -18.70 -4.04 -17.59
C TYR A 681 -20.17 -4.53 -17.59
N ASP A 682 -20.80 -4.56 -18.77
CA ASP A 682 -22.17 -5.06 -18.97
C ASP A 682 -22.20 -6.60 -19.03
N VAL A 683 -22.06 -7.21 -17.86
CA VAL A 683 -22.04 -8.66 -17.70
C VAL A 683 -23.37 -9.30 -18.07
N ASP A 684 -24.49 -8.70 -17.65
CA ASP A 684 -25.83 -9.25 -17.88
C ASP A 684 -26.15 -9.32 -19.37
N GLY A 685 -25.83 -8.27 -20.13
CA GLY A 685 -26.01 -8.25 -21.58
C GLY A 685 -25.21 -9.34 -22.30
N ARG A 686 -23.92 -9.53 -21.95
CA ARG A 686 -23.11 -10.61 -22.54
C ARG A 686 -23.56 -12.00 -22.13
N ASN A 687 -24.12 -12.14 -20.93
CA ASN A 687 -24.64 -13.42 -20.49
C ASN A 687 -25.83 -13.87 -21.34
N VAL A 688 -26.74 -12.93 -21.64
CA VAL A 688 -27.88 -13.17 -22.53
C VAL A 688 -27.41 -13.55 -23.95
N ILE A 689 -26.44 -12.82 -24.50
CA ILE A 689 -25.86 -13.12 -25.82
C ILE A 689 -25.24 -14.52 -25.83
N THR A 690 -24.43 -14.84 -24.81
CA THR A 690 -23.77 -16.15 -24.66
C THR A 690 -24.79 -17.28 -24.59
N SER A 691 -25.86 -17.09 -23.81
CA SER A 691 -26.96 -18.05 -23.69
C SER A 691 -27.71 -18.25 -25.01
N ASN A 692 -27.95 -17.18 -25.77
CA ASN A 692 -28.61 -17.26 -27.07
C ASN A 692 -27.75 -17.95 -28.13
N ILE A 693 -26.42 -17.82 -28.07
CA ILE A 693 -25.50 -18.53 -28.96
C ILE A 693 -25.50 -20.02 -28.61
N TYR A 694 -25.22 -20.40 -27.37
CA TYR A 694 -25.09 -21.81 -26.98
C TYR A 694 -26.43 -22.57 -26.97
N GLY A 695 -27.53 -21.91 -26.61
CA GLY A 695 -28.88 -22.50 -26.55
C GLY A 695 -29.75 -22.22 -27.77
N GLY A 696 -29.21 -21.54 -28.79
CA GLY A 696 -29.95 -21.15 -29.99
C GLY A 696 -30.35 -22.34 -30.86
N TYR A 697 -31.51 -22.22 -31.54
CA TYR A 697 -31.99 -23.21 -32.52
C TYR A 697 -31.98 -22.67 -33.96
N ASP A 698 -31.98 -21.35 -34.13
CA ASP A 698 -31.92 -20.70 -35.43
C ASP A 698 -30.46 -20.39 -35.80
N LEU A 699 -29.95 -21.08 -36.82
CA LEU A 699 -28.57 -20.93 -37.29
C LEU A 699 -28.27 -19.49 -37.73
N GLN A 700 -29.24 -18.80 -38.33
CA GLN A 700 -29.02 -17.46 -38.85
C GLN A 700 -28.83 -16.46 -37.70
N ILE A 701 -29.67 -16.55 -36.67
CA ILE A 701 -29.54 -15.73 -35.46
C ILE A 701 -28.21 -16.01 -34.75
N VAL A 702 -27.81 -17.28 -34.63
CA VAL A 702 -26.53 -17.65 -34.00
C VAL A 702 -25.35 -17.07 -34.79
N LYS A 703 -25.37 -17.15 -36.13
CA LYS A 703 -24.32 -16.57 -36.99
C LYS A 703 -24.26 -15.04 -36.85
N GLU A 704 -25.41 -14.36 -36.85
CA GLU A 704 -25.49 -12.92 -36.66
C GLU A 704 -24.89 -12.50 -35.31
N LEU A 705 -25.24 -13.19 -34.21
CA LEU A 705 -24.67 -12.90 -32.89
C LEU A 705 -23.16 -13.13 -32.83
N LEU A 706 -22.65 -14.18 -33.47
CA LEU A 706 -21.21 -14.45 -33.53
C LEU A 706 -20.47 -13.35 -34.32
N GLU A 707 -21.02 -12.92 -35.45
CA GLU A 707 -20.45 -11.87 -36.30
C GLU A 707 -20.48 -10.50 -35.63
N GLU A 708 -21.64 -10.08 -35.09
CA GLU A 708 -21.82 -8.79 -34.39
C GLU A 708 -20.86 -8.63 -33.22
N ASN A 709 -20.55 -9.73 -32.53
CA ASN A 709 -19.66 -9.75 -31.37
C ASN A 709 -18.21 -10.13 -31.71
N GLN A 710 -17.89 -10.29 -33.00
CA GLN A 710 -16.54 -10.58 -33.51
C GLN A 710 -15.94 -11.88 -32.94
N ILE A 711 -16.79 -12.85 -32.62
CA ILE A 711 -16.36 -14.16 -32.08
C ILE A 711 -15.87 -15.02 -33.24
N ARG A 712 -14.60 -15.44 -33.20
CA ARG A 712 -13.98 -16.26 -34.26
C ARG A 712 -14.00 -17.75 -33.96
N TYR A 713 -14.04 -18.11 -32.69
CA TYR A 713 -14.04 -19.50 -32.25
C TYR A 713 -15.06 -19.71 -31.14
N VAL A 714 -15.79 -20.81 -31.20
CA VAL A 714 -16.71 -21.26 -30.16
C VAL A 714 -16.13 -22.52 -29.53
N VAL A 715 -15.96 -22.49 -28.21
CA VAL A 715 -15.51 -23.65 -27.44
C VAL A 715 -16.71 -24.29 -26.77
N ILE A 716 -16.81 -25.60 -26.89
CA ILE A 716 -17.79 -26.43 -26.20
C ILE A 716 -17.04 -27.36 -25.26
N GLU A 717 -17.29 -27.19 -23.97
CA GLU A 717 -16.65 -27.93 -22.88
C GLU A 717 -17.67 -28.36 -21.82
N ASP A 718 -17.21 -29.02 -20.76
CA ASP A 718 -18.10 -29.57 -19.73
C ASP A 718 -18.98 -28.51 -19.07
N GLY A 719 -18.46 -27.29 -18.86
CA GLY A 719 -19.22 -26.16 -18.34
C GLY A 719 -20.44 -25.81 -19.21
N ASN A 720 -20.28 -25.76 -20.53
CA ASN A 720 -21.39 -25.50 -21.44
C ASN A 720 -22.43 -26.64 -21.43
N ARG A 721 -21.96 -27.89 -21.37
CA ARG A 721 -22.82 -29.09 -21.37
C ARG A 721 -23.63 -29.25 -20.10
N GLN A 722 -23.18 -28.67 -18.99
CA GLN A 722 -23.81 -28.73 -17.68
C GLN A 722 -24.41 -27.38 -17.25
N SER A 723 -24.51 -26.42 -18.18
CA SER A 723 -25.03 -25.08 -17.89
C SER A 723 -26.45 -25.12 -17.34
N TYR A 724 -26.71 -24.30 -16.33
CA TYR A 724 -28.06 -24.05 -15.79
C TYR A 724 -28.77 -22.90 -16.51
N GLU A 725 -28.04 -22.11 -17.28
CA GLU A 725 -28.56 -20.89 -17.92
C GLU A 725 -29.18 -21.16 -19.28
N TYR A 726 -28.72 -22.19 -19.96
CA TYR A 726 -29.19 -22.61 -21.27
C TYR A 726 -29.09 -24.12 -21.44
N ARG A 727 -29.91 -24.68 -22.32
CA ARG A 727 -29.74 -26.05 -22.79
C ARG A 727 -28.86 -26.01 -24.05
N LEU A 728 -27.64 -26.51 -23.95
CA LEU A 728 -26.69 -26.52 -25.07
C LEU A 728 -27.27 -27.24 -26.29
N ASN A 729 -27.21 -26.59 -27.46
CA ASN A 729 -27.53 -27.18 -28.76
C ASN A 729 -26.24 -27.56 -29.50
N GLU A 730 -25.62 -28.67 -29.06
CA GLU A 730 -24.33 -29.11 -29.59
C GLU A 730 -24.41 -29.57 -31.06
N ASP A 731 -25.57 -30.11 -31.48
CA ASP A 731 -25.80 -30.58 -32.84
C ASP A 731 -25.78 -29.41 -33.85
N LEU A 732 -26.30 -28.23 -33.47
CA LEU A 732 -26.22 -27.03 -34.32
C LEU A 732 -24.76 -26.68 -34.66
N PHE A 733 -23.85 -26.77 -33.69
CA PHE A 733 -22.43 -26.49 -33.93
C PHE A 733 -21.77 -27.59 -34.76
N ARG A 734 -22.03 -28.86 -34.41
CA ARG A 734 -21.50 -30.02 -35.12
C ARG A 734 -21.88 -30.04 -36.61
N ASP A 735 -23.12 -29.68 -36.93
CA ASP A 735 -23.66 -29.80 -38.27
C ASP A 735 -23.34 -28.59 -39.16
N ASN A 736 -23.03 -27.42 -38.57
CA ASN A 736 -22.96 -26.16 -39.30
C ASN A 736 -21.64 -25.37 -39.17
N PHE A 737 -20.72 -25.78 -38.29
CA PHE A 737 -19.44 -25.11 -38.08
C PHE A 737 -18.27 -26.08 -38.21
N THR A 738 -17.10 -25.56 -38.58
CA THR A 738 -15.91 -26.38 -38.79
C THR A 738 -15.26 -26.73 -37.44
N LEU A 739 -15.26 -28.00 -37.05
CA LEU A 739 -14.48 -28.50 -35.92
C LEU A 739 -12.99 -28.42 -36.27
N VAL A 740 -12.22 -27.63 -35.52
CA VAL A 740 -10.80 -27.37 -35.77
C VAL A 740 -9.88 -27.97 -34.72
N TYR A 741 -10.41 -28.31 -33.55
CA TYR A 741 -9.68 -29.01 -32.49
C TYR A 741 -10.64 -29.82 -31.62
N GLN A 742 -10.18 -30.97 -31.16
CA GLN A 742 -10.90 -31.84 -30.24
C GLN A 742 -9.93 -32.46 -29.24
N ASN A 743 -10.32 -32.45 -27.97
CA ASN A 743 -9.66 -33.15 -26.88
C ASN A 743 -10.69 -34.01 -26.15
N GLU A 744 -10.68 -35.31 -26.43
CA GLU A 744 -11.65 -36.25 -25.87
C GLU A 744 -11.51 -36.42 -24.34
N GLU A 745 -10.28 -36.41 -23.83
CA GLU A 745 -10.00 -36.60 -22.39
C GLU A 745 -10.61 -35.48 -21.55
N ARG A 746 -10.51 -34.23 -22.04
CA ARG A 746 -11.05 -33.04 -21.36
C ARG A 746 -12.41 -32.61 -21.88
N ARG A 747 -12.94 -33.32 -22.89
CA ARG A 747 -14.21 -33.03 -23.56
C ARG A 747 -14.28 -31.60 -24.09
N ILE A 748 -13.21 -31.13 -24.73
CA ILE A 748 -13.14 -29.79 -25.34
C ILE A 748 -13.21 -29.90 -26.85
N ASP A 749 -14.20 -29.25 -27.45
CA ASP A 749 -14.33 -29.10 -28.89
C ASP A 749 -14.23 -27.61 -29.26
N ILE A 750 -13.40 -27.27 -30.24
CA ILE A 750 -13.27 -25.89 -30.74
C ILE A 750 -13.78 -25.84 -32.17
N TYR A 751 -14.80 -25.02 -32.38
CA TYR A 751 -15.40 -24.75 -33.67
C TYR A 751 -14.94 -23.38 -34.18
N LYS A 752 -14.61 -23.32 -35.48
CA LYS A 752 -14.28 -22.07 -36.16
C LYS A 752 -15.54 -21.46 -36.75
N VAL A 753 -15.73 -20.17 -36.51
CA VAL A 753 -16.73 -19.33 -37.15
C VAL A 753 -16.12 -18.81 -38.45
N ASP A 754 -16.76 -19.06 -39.59
CA ASP A 754 -16.21 -18.71 -40.91
C ASP A 754 -16.37 -17.24 -41.27
#